data_AF-A0A1E1M2U3-F1
#
_entry.id   AF-A0A1E1M2U3-F1
#
_cell.length_a   1.000
_cell.length_b   1.000
_cell.length_c   1.000
_cell.angle_alpha   90.00
_cell.angle_beta   90.00
_cell.angle_gamma   90.00
#
_symmetry.space_group_name_H-M   'P 1'
#
loop_
_entity.id
_entity.type
_entity.pdbx_description
1 polymer ?
#
loop_
_entity_poly.entity_id
_entity_poly.type
_entity_poly.pdbx_seq_one_letter_code
_entity_poly.pdbx_strand_id
1 'polypeptide(L)'
;MPQSRFRRVPGNIVILLAFILLTIFFFRPHQQFPKFDAGSLKSYLNGTHPIQKLQALASDLTPECEAVIQSIIMTETQTEYITAIETQTQTQTCPLLPTLTPFLEMPIVHPPPVSSEDLTPEQLSIARLRTLGITLIIKTGAQEVSHLSIAIGTTLRYLDPSDLLIFSDLQSSLGPFLIHDALRNVDQALKETDPDFAIYRDIRRYQRTGQDISELKEERAKGDGRAGWKLDKYKFIHMVEQTFEMRPGSKWYVFVETDSYVMWSNLASWLAKLDSSKPLYLGAPVMLGGQAFAHGGSGYVLSNAAMNKLLGEDQPQGLAGSWDKRMKQHCCGDLALAIALKEKGVDVQGAGPMVHGEKPATFSYGPGELWCQPVVTMHHVLPHEVSAIWRFERRREVLEPLANETIFSDLYFHFVEPLLVDVRENWDNMAHGTTYSVEEREKQEIKWAEEDKKKEDEAEKQKPKEGEKEKAEADKKIKLLEEEKLKNEKLKDEKDRSEKQKNDKTKDEMPKKEKTPEEKLKEEKAKEEKIKAKAKMAKENEAAIAKEEKAKAAEEAKNDKPKEEHQSITKRTPSNHPPQTPLEAAAHLSFEDCGRACSADPKCFQYVHGNRACKVGHTFRLGKYAPPGKGDGIEWRSGWNLTRIRAWTGDKQNACTETKWPDWVVRG
;
A
#
# COMPACT_ATOMS: atom_id res chain seq x y z
N MET A 1 51.12 13.21 41.90
CA MET A 1 51.33 14.44 41.12
C MET A 1 51.11 14.12 39.65
N PRO A 2 50.20 14.84 38.98
CA PRO A 2 50.62 15.60 37.81
C PRO A 2 50.09 17.05 37.83
N GLN A 3 50.86 17.94 37.21
CA GLN A 3 50.71 19.39 37.23
C GLN A 3 49.61 19.87 36.27
N SER A 4 48.79 20.81 36.72
CA SER A 4 47.78 21.47 35.89
C SER A 4 48.44 22.47 34.92
N ARG A 5 48.14 22.33 33.63
CA ARG A 5 48.44 23.32 32.60
C ARG A 5 47.24 24.25 32.43
N PHE A 6 47.12 25.26 33.28
CA PHE A 6 46.38 26.47 32.92
C PHE A 6 47.25 27.69 33.23
N ARG A 7 48.01 28.08 32.21
CA ARG A 7 48.78 29.32 32.20
C ARG A 7 47.81 30.49 32.02
N ARG A 8 47.92 31.43 32.97
CA ARG A 8 47.42 32.81 33.00
C ARG A 8 47.11 33.39 31.61
N VAL A 9 45.84 33.72 31.38
CA VAL A 9 45.48 34.75 30.40
C VAL A 9 45.97 36.09 30.98
N PRO A 10 46.80 36.87 30.27
CA PRO A 10 47.22 38.19 30.72
C PRO A 10 45.99 39.06 30.97
N GLY A 11 45.92 39.75 32.13
CA GLY A 11 44.77 40.58 32.50
C GLY A 11 44.37 41.60 31.43
N ASN A 12 45.33 42.07 30.64
CA ASN A 12 45.12 43.00 29.53
C ASN A 12 44.21 42.43 28.43
N ILE A 13 44.25 41.10 28.19
CA ILE A 13 43.38 40.43 27.21
C ILE A 13 41.95 40.31 27.76
N VAL A 14 41.80 40.06 29.05
CA VAL A 14 40.48 40.01 29.71
C VAL A 14 39.83 41.39 29.68
N ILE A 15 40.61 42.45 29.91
CA ILE A 15 40.14 43.84 29.84
C ILE A 15 39.76 44.21 28.39
N LEU A 16 40.56 43.79 27.40
CA LEU A 16 40.25 44.04 25.99
C LEU A 16 38.93 43.35 25.58
N LEU A 17 38.75 42.08 25.97
CA LEU A 17 37.51 41.33 25.69
C LEU A 17 36.31 41.94 26.40
N ALA A 18 36.48 42.41 27.63
CA ALA A 18 35.43 43.12 28.36
C ALA A 18 35.05 44.43 27.67
N PHE A 19 36.03 45.21 27.18
CA PHE A 19 35.77 46.43 26.42
C PHE A 19 35.07 46.15 25.09
N ILE A 20 35.48 45.12 24.36
CA ILE A 20 34.82 44.70 23.10
C ILE A 20 33.36 44.33 23.37
N LEU A 21 33.10 43.52 24.40
CA LEU A 21 31.73 43.15 24.77
C LEU A 21 30.90 44.35 25.22
N LEU A 22 31.49 45.30 25.98
CA LEU A 22 30.82 46.55 26.36
C LEU A 22 30.52 47.42 25.15
N THR A 23 31.44 47.54 24.18
CA THR A 23 31.19 48.28 22.94
C THR A 23 30.11 47.62 22.09
N ILE A 24 30.05 46.28 22.00
CA ILE A 24 28.97 45.58 21.30
C ILE A 24 27.63 45.78 22.01
N PHE A 25 27.63 45.86 23.34
CA PHE A 25 26.42 46.10 24.13
C PHE A 25 25.90 47.53 24.00
N PHE A 26 26.78 48.53 24.03
CA PHE A 26 26.42 49.96 23.96
C PHE A 26 26.25 50.50 22.53
N PHE A 27 26.95 49.95 21.54
CA PHE A 27 26.81 50.32 20.12
C PHE A 27 25.97 49.31 19.33
N ARG A 28 25.21 48.45 20.02
CA ARG A 28 24.19 47.63 19.36
C ARG A 28 23.22 48.60 18.69
N PRO A 29 23.05 48.58 17.34
CA PRO A 29 22.05 49.41 16.71
C PRO A 29 20.73 49.06 17.36
N HIS A 30 20.07 50.04 17.97
CA HIS A 30 18.69 49.90 18.37
C HIS A 30 17.93 49.54 17.09
N GLN A 31 17.67 48.25 16.86
CA GLN A 31 16.62 47.87 15.94
C GLN A 31 15.35 48.39 16.58
N GLN A 32 15.01 49.65 16.26
CA GLN A 32 13.63 50.06 16.25
C GLN A 32 12.98 49.11 15.25
N PHE A 33 12.35 48.06 15.77
CA PHE A 33 11.29 47.42 15.02
C PHE A 33 10.39 48.54 14.50
N PRO A 34 10.02 48.55 13.21
CA PRO A 34 9.09 49.54 12.71
C PRO A 34 7.92 49.54 13.67
N LYS A 35 7.61 50.72 14.24
CA LYS A 35 6.49 50.87 15.17
C LYS A 35 5.29 50.22 14.50
N PHE A 36 4.79 49.16 15.12
CA PHE A 36 3.63 48.45 14.64
C PHE A 36 2.48 49.45 14.67
N ASP A 37 2.08 49.94 13.49
CA ASP A 37 0.93 50.83 13.40
C ASP A 37 -0.32 49.98 13.65
N ALA A 38 -0.87 50.11 14.86
CA ALA A 38 -2.10 49.45 15.24
C ALA A 38 -3.26 49.84 14.30
N GLY A 39 -3.20 51.01 13.64
CA GLY A 39 -4.12 51.41 12.58
C GLY A 39 -4.00 50.53 11.34
N SER A 40 -2.79 50.30 10.84
CA SER A 40 -2.50 49.40 9.71
C SER A 40 -2.84 47.94 10.01
N LEU A 41 -2.56 47.44 11.22
CA LEU A 41 -2.97 46.08 11.62
C LEU A 41 -4.50 45.97 11.73
N LYS A 42 -5.17 46.97 12.31
CA LYS A 42 -6.64 47.00 12.40
C LYS A 42 -7.28 47.13 11.00
N SER A 43 -6.67 47.88 10.10
CA SER A 43 -7.09 48.00 8.70
C SER A 43 -6.84 46.71 7.91
N TYR A 44 -5.74 46.00 8.19
CA TYR A 44 -5.44 44.72 7.57
C TYR A 44 -6.39 43.62 8.05
N LEU A 45 -6.62 43.53 9.37
CA LEU A 45 -7.55 42.57 9.97
C LEU A 45 -9.01 42.85 9.58
N ASN A 46 -9.40 44.12 9.46
CA ASN A 46 -10.76 44.49 9.03
C ASN A 46 -10.93 44.51 7.50
N GLY A 47 -9.85 44.62 6.72
CA GLY A 47 -9.88 44.67 5.25
C GLY A 47 -9.90 43.30 4.57
N THR A 48 -9.53 42.24 5.29
CA THR A 48 -9.65 40.87 4.83
C THR A 48 -11.04 40.32 5.17
N HIS A 49 -11.99 40.44 4.23
CA HIS A 49 -13.29 39.76 4.25
C HIS A 49 -13.24 38.26 4.68
N PRO A 50 -12.17 37.48 4.39
CA PRO A 50 -12.04 36.11 4.87
C PRO A 50 -11.89 35.98 6.40
N ILE A 51 -11.24 36.95 7.07
CA ILE A 51 -10.97 36.89 8.52
C ILE A 51 -12.25 37.15 9.32
N GLN A 52 -13.11 38.09 8.87
CA GLN A 52 -14.42 38.28 9.49
C GLN A 52 -15.33 37.06 9.28
N LYS A 53 -15.22 36.37 8.13
CA LYS A 53 -15.94 35.12 7.87
C LYS A 53 -15.41 33.96 8.73
N LEU A 54 -14.11 33.90 8.99
CA LEU A 54 -13.48 32.92 9.90
C LEU A 54 -13.79 33.21 11.37
N GLN A 55 -13.87 34.47 11.80
CA GLN A 55 -14.29 34.84 13.15
C GLN A 55 -15.79 34.57 13.35
N ALA A 56 -16.63 34.81 12.34
CA ALA A 56 -18.04 34.42 12.37
C ALA A 56 -18.21 32.89 12.38
N LEU A 57 -17.46 32.14 11.55
CA LEU A 57 -17.46 30.67 11.58
C LEU A 57 -16.93 30.11 12.90
N ALA A 58 -15.90 30.73 13.49
CA ALA A 58 -15.36 30.32 14.79
C ALA A 58 -16.33 30.63 15.93
N SER A 59 -17.14 31.68 15.79
CA SER A 59 -18.23 32.00 16.73
C SER A 59 -19.46 31.11 16.53
N ASP A 60 -19.69 30.58 15.32
CA ASP A 60 -20.72 29.56 15.00
C ASP A 60 -20.29 28.13 15.39
N LEU A 61 -19.04 27.92 15.83
CA LEU A 61 -18.54 26.64 16.33
C LEU A 61 -18.90 26.36 17.81
N THR A 62 -19.73 27.20 18.44
CA THR A 62 -20.45 26.84 19.67
C THR A 62 -21.89 26.45 19.33
N PRO A 63 -22.27 25.16 19.40
CA PRO A 63 -23.69 24.83 19.49
C PRO A 63 -24.17 25.13 20.92
N GLU A 64 -24.74 26.32 21.15
CA GLU A 64 -25.82 26.44 22.14
C GLU A 64 -27.09 25.87 21.51
N CYS A 65 -27.17 24.54 21.52
CA CYS A 65 -28.42 23.76 21.48
C CYS A 65 -28.06 22.34 21.94
N GLU A 66 -27.75 22.22 23.23
CA GLU A 66 -27.86 20.93 23.91
C GLU A 66 -29.36 20.62 24.04
N ALA A 67 -29.78 19.50 23.46
CA ALA A 67 -31.00 18.84 23.90
C ALA A 67 -30.77 18.40 25.36
N VAL A 68 -31.30 19.15 26.31
CA VAL A 68 -31.36 18.76 27.71
C VAL A 68 -32.33 17.58 27.82
N ILE A 69 -31.80 16.35 27.70
CA ILE A 69 -32.49 15.17 28.21
C ILE A 69 -32.29 15.17 29.73
N GLN A 70 -33.15 15.88 30.45
CA GLN A 70 -33.30 15.67 31.88
C GLN A 70 -34.22 14.47 32.10
N SER A 71 -33.63 13.31 32.38
CA SER A 71 -34.30 12.30 33.18
C SER A 71 -33.28 11.62 34.09
N ILE A 72 -33.08 12.18 35.27
CA ILE A 72 -32.51 11.45 36.40
C ILE A 72 -33.69 10.66 36.98
N ILE A 73 -33.65 9.34 36.83
CA ILE A 73 -34.52 8.43 37.60
C ILE A 73 -33.88 8.31 38.98
N MET A 74 -34.46 8.98 39.96
CA MET A 74 -34.28 8.60 41.37
C MET A 74 -35.57 7.94 41.83
N THR A 75 -35.52 6.63 42.07
CA THR A 75 -36.52 5.90 42.82
C THR A 75 -36.20 5.98 44.30
N GLU A 76 -37.06 6.67 45.06
CA GLU A 76 -37.33 6.37 46.46
C GLU A 76 -38.82 6.55 46.72
N THR A 77 -39.44 5.50 47.23
CA THR A 77 -40.88 5.34 47.49
C THR A 77 -41.32 6.13 48.72
N GLN A 78 -42.42 6.91 48.62
CA GLN A 78 -43.69 6.63 49.31
C GLN A 78 -44.74 7.75 49.13
N THR A 79 -45.98 7.27 49.11
CA THR A 79 -47.29 7.94 49.30
C THR A 79 -47.96 8.62 48.10
N GLU A 80 -49.11 8.03 47.77
CA GLU A 80 -50.33 8.58 47.17
C GLU A 80 -50.29 10.06 46.79
N TYR A 81 -50.48 10.36 45.50
CA TYR A 81 -51.53 11.24 44.95
C TYR A 81 -51.31 11.37 43.43
N ILE A 82 -52.36 11.08 42.64
CA ILE A 82 -52.38 11.26 41.19
C ILE A 82 -52.34 12.76 40.87
N THR A 83 -51.37 13.21 40.07
CA THR A 83 -51.43 14.55 39.46
C THR A 83 -51.26 14.43 37.94
N ALA A 84 -52.29 14.87 37.21
CA ALA A 84 -52.30 14.94 35.76
C ALA A 84 -51.36 16.07 35.29
N ILE A 85 -50.56 15.81 34.26
CA ILE A 85 -49.69 16.82 33.63
C ILE A 85 -50.36 17.29 32.34
N GLU A 86 -50.75 18.56 32.31
CA GLU A 86 -51.22 19.25 31.10
C GLU A 86 -50.00 19.77 30.32
N THR A 87 -49.86 19.35 29.06
CA THR A 87 -48.76 19.80 28.18
C THR A 87 -49.27 20.92 27.30
N GLN A 88 -48.73 22.13 27.45
CA GLN A 88 -48.96 23.24 26.50
C GLN A 88 -47.77 23.37 25.56
N THR A 89 -48.06 23.34 24.25
CA THR A 89 -47.08 23.57 23.19
C THR A 89 -47.06 25.07 22.85
N GLN A 90 -45.95 25.77 23.11
CA GLN A 90 -45.69 27.09 22.54
C GLN A 90 -44.81 26.98 21.29
N THR A 91 -45.26 27.55 20.18
CA THR A 91 -44.47 27.72 18.96
C THR A 91 -43.78 29.08 19.00
N GLN A 92 -42.46 29.10 19.14
CA GLN A 92 -41.67 30.34 18.99
C GLN A 92 -41.11 30.41 17.57
N THR A 93 -41.41 31.48 16.85
CA THR A 93 -40.82 31.80 15.54
C THR A 93 -39.57 32.66 15.77
N CYS A 94 -38.45 32.27 15.16
CA CYS A 94 -37.21 33.05 15.19
C CYS A 94 -37.37 34.38 14.41
N PRO A 95 -36.78 35.50 14.87
CA PRO A 95 -36.80 36.74 14.12
C PRO A 95 -35.92 36.64 12.86
N LEU A 96 -36.46 37.07 11.73
CA LEU A 96 -35.72 37.29 10.48
C LEU A 96 -34.60 38.34 10.70
N LEU A 97 -33.37 38.02 10.24
CA LEU A 97 -32.26 38.97 10.16
C LEU A 97 -32.67 40.21 9.33
N PRO A 98 -32.27 41.44 9.72
CA PRO A 98 -32.52 42.62 8.91
C PRO A 98 -31.73 42.56 7.60
N THR A 99 -32.41 42.93 6.53
CA THR A 99 -31.89 43.02 5.16
C THR A 99 -30.72 43.99 5.11
N LEU A 100 -29.54 43.51 4.69
CA LEU A 100 -28.36 44.35 4.47
C LEU A 100 -28.63 45.35 3.34
N THR A 101 -28.42 46.63 3.63
CA THR A 101 -28.42 47.72 2.63
C THR A 101 -27.32 47.50 1.59
N PRO A 102 -27.52 47.88 0.30
CA PRO A 102 -26.50 47.70 -0.72
C PRO A 102 -25.32 48.63 -0.45
N PHE A 103 -24.16 48.03 -0.15
CA PHE A 103 -22.89 48.74 -0.03
C PHE A 103 -22.47 49.25 -1.41
N LEU A 104 -22.07 50.53 -1.48
CA LEU A 104 -21.34 51.08 -2.61
C LEU A 104 -20.04 50.29 -2.80
N GLU A 105 -19.89 49.63 -3.95
CA GLU A 105 -18.63 49.00 -4.37
C GLU A 105 -17.53 50.05 -4.46
N MET A 106 -16.60 50.03 -3.50
CA MET A 106 -15.30 50.64 -3.75
C MET A 106 -14.49 49.71 -4.65
N PRO A 107 -13.85 50.22 -5.71
CA PRO A 107 -13.05 49.39 -6.59
C PRO A 107 -11.89 48.79 -5.79
N ILE A 108 -11.81 47.45 -5.82
CA ILE A 108 -10.66 46.70 -5.33
C ILE A 108 -9.45 47.23 -6.10
N VAL A 109 -8.53 47.90 -5.41
CA VAL A 109 -7.22 48.23 -5.98
C VAL A 109 -6.47 46.90 -6.08
N HIS A 110 -6.62 46.22 -7.21
CA HIS A 110 -5.81 45.07 -7.53
C HIS A 110 -4.35 45.55 -7.58
N PRO A 111 -3.41 44.92 -6.85
CA PRO A 111 -2.00 45.16 -7.12
C PRO A 111 -1.77 44.91 -8.62
N PRO A 112 -0.89 45.69 -9.27
CA PRO A 112 -0.62 45.52 -10.69
C PRO A 112 -0.31 44.04 -10.96
N PRO A 113 -0.81 43.46 -12.06
CA PRO A 113 -0.55 42.06 -12.39
C PRO A 113 0.96 41.88 -12.41
N VAL A 114 1.47 41.06 -11.48
CA VAL A 114 2.88 40.70 -11.40
C VAL A 114 3.23 40.09 -12.74
N SER A 115 4.15 40.71 -13.46
CA SER A 115 4.59 40.18 -14.74
C SER A 115 5.20 38.80 -14.49
N SER A 116 5.07 37.86 -15.42
CA SER A 116 5.68 36.53 -15.27
C SER A 116 7.21 36.60 -15.10
N GLU A 117 7.83 37.73 -15.44
CA GLU A 117 9.27 37.98 -15.31
C GLU A 117 9.68 38.25 -13.84
N ASP A 118 8.73 38.58 -12.95
CA ASP A 118 9.00 38.89 -11.54
C ASP A 118 8.76 37.70 -10.58
N LEU A 119 8.25 36.57 -11.08
CA LEU A 119 7.93 35.40 -10.25
C LEU A 119 9.18 34.57 -9.92
N THR A 120 9.28 34.13 -8.66
CA THR A 120 10.31 33.16 -8.28
C THR A 120 10.09 31.79 -8.96
N PRO A 121 11.13 30.94 -9.13
CA PRO A 121 10.98 29.60 -9.69
C PRO A 121 9.93 28.73 -8.98
N GLU A 122 9.83 28.87 -7.65
CA GLU A 122 8.79 28.23 -6.85
C GLU A 122 7.40 28.71 -7.25
N GLN A 123 7.17 30.02 -7.37
CA GLN A 123 5.87 30.57 -7.80
C GLN A 123 5.52 30.17 -9.23
N LEU A 124 6.49 30.11 -10.13
CA LEU A 124 6.29 29.60 -11.49
C LEU A 124 5.86 28.13 -11.49
N SER A 125 6.45 27.32 -10.61
CA SER A 125 6.04 25.92 -10.44
C SER A 125 4.59 25.83 -9.97
N ILE A 126 4.18 26.64 -8.99
CA ILE A 126 2.78 26.69 -8.53
C ILE A 126 1.84 27.18 -9.62
N ALA A 127 2.21 28.22 -10.38
CA ALA A 127 1.42 28.69 -11.52
C ALA A 127 1.22 27.56 -12.56
N ARG A 128 2.26 26.76 -12.82
CA ARG A 128 2.16 25.60 -13.70
C ARG A 128 1.18 24.55 -13.17
N LEU A 129 1.17 24.27 -11.87
CA LEU A 129 0.18 23.36 -11.28
C LEU A 129 -1.26 23.83 -11.55
N ARG A 130 -1.52 25.12 -11.38
CA ARG A 130 -2.83 25.74 -11.65
C ARG A 130 -3.22 25.62 -13.12
N THR A 131 -2.30 25.88 -14.05
CA THR A 131 -2.58 25.73 -15.50
C THR A 131 -2.92 24.30 -15.91
N LEU A 132 -2.37 23.32 -15.20
CA LEU A 132 -2.67 21.90 -15.40
C LEU A 132 -3.99 21.46 -14.73
N GLY A 133 -4.66 22.34 -13.99
CA GLY A 133 -5.91 22.03 -13.28
C GLY A 133 -5.71 21.01 -12.16
N ILE A 134 -4.58 21.09 -11.46
CA ILE A 134 -4.24 20.22 -10.33
C ILE A 134 -4.85 20.77 -9.05
N THR A 135 -5.63 19.94 -8.35
CA THR A 135 -6.06 20.16 -6.97
C THR A 135 -5.24 19.26 -6.05
N LEU A 136 -4.63 19.84 -5.02
CA LEU A 136 -3.88 19.12 -4.00
C LEU A 136 -4.80 18.79 -2.82
N ILE A 137 -4.71 17.57 -2.33
CA ILE A 137 -5.47 17.07 -1.18
C ILE A 137 -4.48 16.53 -0.15
N ILE A 138 -4.50 17.09 1.05
CA ILE A 138 -3.65 16.65 2.16
C ILE A 138 -4.50 15.93 3.19
N LYS A 139 -4.15 14.68 3.49
CA LYS A 139 -4.70 13.90 4.61
C LYS A 139 -3.79 14.03 5.83
N THR A 140 -4.38 14.24 7.00
CA THR A 140 -3.69 14.25 8.31
C THR A 140 -4.55 13.59 9.40
N GLY A 141 -3.96 13.37 10.57
CA GLY A 141 -4.69 13.18 11.83
C GLY A 141 -4.64 14.45 12.68
N ALA A 142 -5.58 14.61 13.61
CA ALA A 142 -5.68 15.77 14.50
C ALA A 142 -4.42 15.92 15.37
N GLN A 143 -3.80 14.80 15.76
CA GLN A 143 -2.55 14.75 16.51
C GLN A 143 -1.34 15.23 15.70
N GLU A 144 -1.43 15.22 14.35
CA GLU A 144 -0.33 15.56 13.45
C GLU A 144 -0.50 16.91 12.75
N VAL A 145 -1.57 17.66 13.04
CA VAL A 145 -1.80 18.99 12.44
C VAL A 145 -0.62 19.94 12.67
N SER A 146 0.12 19.79 13.77
CA SER A 146 1.34 20.56 14.02
C SER A 146 2.44 20.28 12.99
N HIS A 147 2.54 19.06 12.45
CA HIS A 147 3.47 18.74 11.36
C HIS A 147 3.10 19.44 10.05
N LEU A 148 1.81 19.72 9.80
CA LEU A 148 1.39 20.46 8.62
C LEU A 148 1.95 21.90 8.59
N SER A 149 2.22 22.49 9.76
CA SER A 149 2.74 23.86 9.85
C SER A 149 4.08 24.04 9.13
N ILE A 150 4.96 23.02 9.14
CA ILE A 150 6.22 23.11 8.39
C ILE A 150 5.99 23.14 6.89
N ALA A 151 5.01 22.36 6.39
CA ALA A 151 4.66 22.34 4.97
C ALA A 151 4.07 23.68 4.53
N ILE A 152 3.18 24.29 5.34
CA ILE A 152 2.65 25.64 5.11
C ILE A 152 3.76 26.69 5.07
N GLY A 153 4.72 26.63 5.99
CA GLY A 153 5.85 27.56 6.00
C GLY A 153 6.88 27.34 4.89
N THR A 154 6.82 26.20 4.17
CA THR A 154 7.79 25.82 3.16
C THR A 154 7.11 25.52 1.83
N THR A 155 6.85 24.26 1.52
CA THR A 155 6.42 23.78 0.20
C THR A 155 5.02 24.22 -0.22
N LEU A 156 4.13 24.56 0.72
CA LEU A 156 2.74 24.98 0.44
C LEU A 156 2.52 26.50 0.50
N ARG A 157 3.57 27.30 0.78
CA ARG A 157 3.44 28.72 1.14
C ARG A 157 2.84 29.65 0.09
N TYR A 158 2.75 29.18 -1.16
CA TYR A 158 2.18 29.91 -2.30
C TYR A 158 0.92 29.27 -2.86
N LEU A 159 0.43 28.19 -2.25
CA LEU A 159 -0.88 27.63 -2.58
C LEU A 159 -1.97 28.43 -1.87
N ASP A 160 -3.12 28.57 -2.52
CA ASP A 160 -4.29 29.24 -1.97
C ASP A 160 -5.40 28.21 -1.65
N PRO A 161 -6.45 28.57 -0.89
CA PRO A 161 -7.58 27.66 -0.60
C PRO A 161 -8.34 27.13 -1.84
N SER A 162 -8.12 27.73 -3.02
CA SER A 162 -8.61 27.21 -4.30
C SER A 162 -7.81 25.99 -4.78
N ASP A 163 -6.51 25.93 -4.45
CA ASP A 163 -5.57 24.93 -4.95
C ASP A 163 -5.48 23.71 -4.02
N LEU A 164 -5.80 23.88 -2.73
CA LEU A 164 -5.54 22.93 -1.66
C LEU A 164 -6.79 22.64 -0.82
N LEU A 165 -7.05 21.36 -0.58
CA LEU A 165 -7.99 20.86 0.42
C LEU A 165 -7.25 20.06 1.49
N ILE A 166 -7.60 20.25 2.76
CA ILE A 166 -6.97 19.54 3.89
C ILE A 166 -8.06 18.77 4.63
N PHE A 167 -7.81 17.49 4.88
CA PHE A 167 -8.72 16.58 5.57
C PHE A 167 -8.06 15.99 6.81
N SER A 168 -8.79 15.98 7.92
CA SER A 168 -8.42 15.35 9.19
C SER A 168 -9.59 14.54 9.76
N ASP A 169 -9.36 13.88 10.89
CA ASP A 169 -10.41 13.36 11.80
C ASP A 169 -10.96 14.43 12.76
N LEU A 170 -10.67 15.72 12.50
CA LEU A 170 -11.18 16.85 13.27
C LEU A 170 -11.32 18.09 12.40
N GLN A 171 -12.47 18.76 12.49
CA GLN A 171 -12.66 20.05 11.84
C GLN A 171 -11.89 21.13 12.60
N SER A 172 -11.05 21.87 11.89
CA SER A 172 -10.22 22.93 12.46
C SER A 172 -9.78 23.92 11.35
N SER A 173 -8.87 24.83 11.66
CA SER A 173 -8.22 25.69 10.68
C SER A 173 -6.73 25.85 11.00
N LEU A 174 -5.93 26.10 9.97
CA LEU A 174 -4.51 26.43 10.10
C LEU A 174 -4.19 27.61 9.18
N GLY A 175 -4.05 28.80 9.77
CA GLY A 175 -3.95 30.04 9.00
C GLY A 175 -5.20 30.26 8.13
N PRO A 176 -5.06 30.53 6.81
CA PRO A 176 -6.20 30.75 5.93
C PRO A 176 -6.88 29.45 5.47
N PHE A 177 -6.33 28.28 5.79
CA PHE A 177 -6.84 27.00 5.31
C PHE A 177 -7.79 26.35 6.31
N LEU A 178 -8.94 25.90 5.79
CA LEU A 178 -9.88 25.07 6.54
C LEU A 178 -9.41 23.62 6.52
N ILE A 179 -9.46 22.96 7.68
CA ILE A 179 -9.23 21.52 7.81
C ILE A 179 -10.60 20.87 7.96
N HIS A 180 -10.98 20.07 6.96
CA HIS A 180 -12.26 19.39 6.91
C HIS A 180 -12.23 18.10 7.73
N ASP A 181 -13.26 17.85 8.54
CA ASP A 181 -13.47 16.54 9.17
C ASP A 181 -13.94 15.53 8.10
N ALA A 182 -13.02 14.67 7.66
CA ALA A 182 -13.31 13.61 6.70
C ALA A 182 -14.35 12.61 7.23
N LEU A 183 -14.49 12.48 8.54
CA LEU A 183 -15.35 11.49 9.18
C LEU A 183 -16.73 12.05 9.56
N ARG A 184 -17.00 13.33 9.29
CA ARG A 184 -18.25 14.01 9.69
C ARG A 184 -19.50 13.29 9.18
N ASN A 185 -19.43 12.71 7.97
CA ASN A 185 -20.53 12.07 7.27
C ASN A 185 -20.56 10.54 7.42
N VAL A 186 -19.65 9.95 8.21
CA VAL A 186 -19.73 8.52 8.55
C VAL A 186 -21.02 8.25 9.33
N ASP A 187 -21.63 7.09 9.10
CA ASP A 187 -22.78 6.55 9.83
C ASP A 187 -22.69 6.86 11.34
N GLN A 188 -23.76 7.47 11.86
CA GLN A 188 -23.78 7.99 13.22
C GLN A 188 -23.65 6.89 14.27
N ALA A 189 -24.31 5.74 14.06
CA ALA A 189 -24.22 4.61 14.98
C ALA A 189 -22.79 4.05 15.03
N LEU A 190 -22.09 4.01 13.89
CA LEU A 190 -20.69 3.61 13.83
C LEU A 190 -19.79 4.58 14.62
N LYS A 191 -19.93 5.90 14.42
CA LYS A 191 -19.13 6.90 15.16
C LYS A 191 -19.32 6.81 16.67
N GLU A 192 -20.53 6.51 17.12
CA GLU A 192 -20.89 6.45 18.54
C GLU A 192 -20.46 5.15 19.21
N THR A 193 -20.66 4.01 18.54
CA THR A 193 -20.58 2.70 19.20
C THR A 193 -19.34 1.90 18.81
N ASP A 194 -18.74 2.18 17.65
CA ASP A 194 -17.67 1.34 17.15
C ASP A 194 -16.36 1.58 17.91
N PRO A 195 -15.60 0.50 18.23
CA PRO A 195 -14.29 0.61 18.86
C PRO A 195 -13.25 1.36 18.02
N ASP A 196 -13.30 1.28 16.68
CA ASP A 196 -12.36 2.00 15.80
C ASP A 196 -12.54 3.53 15.97
N PHE A 197 -13.74 3.99 16.33
CA PHE A 197 -14.07 5.40 16.57
C PHE A 197 -13.82 5.88 18.00
N ALA A 198 -13.25 5.05 18.89
CA ALA A 198 -12.93 5.47 20.25
C ALA A 198 -12.00 6.70 20.28
N ILE A 199 -10.94 6.68 19.47
CA ILE A 199 -10.00 7.82 19.39
C ILE A 199 -10.65 9.06 18.78
N TYR A 200 -11.59 8.91 17.85
CA TYR A 200 -12.34 10.04 17.29
C TYR A 200 -13.18 10.75 18.36
N ARG A 201 -13.86 9.97 19.21
CA ARG A 201 -14.61 10.50 20.37
C ARG A 201 -13.67 11.17 21.37
N ASP A 202 -12.49 10.61 21.61
CA ASP A 202 -11.48 11.22 22.47
C ASP A 202 -10.92 12.54 21.90
N ILE A 203 -10.60 12.61 20.61
CA ILE A 203 -10.15 13.84 19.93
C ILE A 203 -11.19 14.95 20.12
N ARG A 204 -12.47 14.66 19.88
CA ARG A 204 -13.56 15.63 20.10
C ARG A 204 -13.72 16.01 21.57
N ARG A 205 -13.55 15.07 22.50
CA ARG A 205 -13.52 15.35 23.93
C ARG A 205 -12.39 16.29 24.30
N TYR A 206 -11.18 16.07 23.79
CA TYR A 206 -10.02 16.92 24.05
C TYR A 206 -10.25 18.32 23.50
N GLN A 207 -10.75 18.44 22.25
CA GLN A 207 -11.09 19.72 21.65
C GLN A 207 -12.11 20.51 22.49
N ARG A 208 -13.26 19.91 22.84
CA ARG A 208 -14.32 20.60 23.60
C ARG A 208 -13.94 20.96 25.04
N THR A 209 -12.88 20.37 25.57
CA THR A 209 -12.39 20.61 26.95
C THR A 209 -11.09 21.41 26.99
N GLY A 210 -10.56 21.84 25.84
CA GLY A 210 -9.32 22.63 25.76
C GLY A 210 -8.06 21.85 26.13
N GLN A 211 -8.09 20.51 26.09
CA GLN A 211 -6.91 19.67 26.32
C GLN A 211 -6.02 19.59 25.08
N ASP A 212 -4.74 19.30 25.27
CA ASP A 212 -3.80 19.13 24.17
C ASP A 212 -3.99 17.77 23.49
N ILE A 213 -4.52 17.79 22.26
CA ILE A 213 -4.76 16.60 21.43
C ILE A 213 -3.46 15.81 21.17
N SER A 214 -2.30 16.46 21.21
CA SER A 214 -1.00 15.79 21.04
C SER A 214 -0.66 14.82 22.19
N GLU A 215 -1.37 14.92 23.31
CA GLU A 215 -1.26 14.00 24.45
C GLU A 215 -1.96 12.65 24.21
N LEU A 216 -2.82 12.54 23.19
CA LEU A 216 -3.41 11.27 22.71
C LEU A 216 -2.37 10.42 21.97
N LYS A 217 -1.29 10.09 22.68
CA LYS A 217 -0.15 9.36 22.13
C LYS A 217 -0.50 7.90 21.92
N GLU A 218 -0.14 7.44 20.73
CA GLU A 218 -0.26 6.05 20.37
C GLU A 218 1.06 5.31 20.54
N GLU A 219 0.98 4.05 20.94
CA GLU A 219 2.14 3.18 21.01
C GLU A 219 2.59 2.79 19.60
N ARG A 220 3.69 3.37 19.12
CA ARG A 220 4.28 3.05 17.80
C ARG A 220 4.52 1.55 17.60
N ALA A 221 4.83 0.82 18.67
CA ALA A 221 5.05 -0.63 18.64
C ALA A 221 3.82 -1.44 18.19
N LYS A 222 2.61 -0.87 18.29
CA LYS A 222 1.38 -1.52 17.83
C LYS A 222 1.22 -1.51 16.30
N GLY A 223 2.06 -0.79 15.55
CA GLY A 223 1.99 -0.74 14.08
C GLY A 223 0.58 -0.38 13.59
N ASP A 224 -0.01 -1.25 12.79
CA ASP A 224 -1.38 -1.13 12.26
C ASP A 224 -2.48 -1.34 13.33
N GLY A 225 -2.09 -1.85 14.51
CA GLY A 225 -2.97 -2.01 15.67
C GLY A 225 -3.25 -0.71 16.43
N ARG A 226 -2.59 0.41 16.05
CA ARG A 226 -2.84 1.75 16.60
C ARG A 226 -4.28 2.20 16.35
N ALA A 227 -4.86 2.91 17.30
CA ALA A 227 -6.26 3.36 17.22
C ALA A 227 -6.47 4.38 16.10
N GLY A 228 -5.52 5.31 15.92
CA GLY A 228 -5.49 6.27 14.81
C GLY A 228 -5.41 5.57 13.47
N TRP A 229 -4.59 4.51 13.34
CA TRP A 229 -4.52 3.71 12.10
C TRP A 229 -5.84 3.00 11.79
N LYS A 230 -6.47 2.38 12.80
CA LYS A 230 -7.78 1.73 12.65
C LYS A 230 -8.89 2.71 12.24
N LEU A 231 -8.84 3.95 12.74
CA LEU A 231 -9.74 5.02 12.35
C LEU A 231 -9.45 5.55 10.94
N ASP A 232 -8.17 5.66 10.56
CA ASP A 232 -7.72 6.35 9.35
C ASP A 232 -8.32 5.75 8.06
N LYS A 233 -8.57 4.43 8.04
CA LYS A 233 -9.17 3.74 6.90
C LYS A 233 -10.50 4.37 6.45
N TYR A 234 -11.31 4.90 7.37
CA TYR A 234 -12.61 5.50 7.06
C TYR A 234 -12.49 6.85 6.34
N LYS A 235 -11.34 7.52 6.36
CA LYS A 235 -11.17 8.85 5.74
C LYS A 235 -11.11 8.79 4.21
N PHE A 236 -10.60 7.70 3.62
CA PHE A 236 -10.22 7.64 2.21
C PHE A 236 -11.38 7.87 1.24
N ILE A 237 -12.45 7.07 1.32
CA ILE A 237 -13.56 7.22 0.38
C ILE A 237 -14.35 8.51 0.68
N HIS A 238 -14.50 8.87 1.95
CA HIS A 238 -15.14 10.12 2.36
C HIS A 238 -14.42 11.36 1.84
N MET A 239 -13.07 11.42 1.91
CA MET A 239 -12.35 12.57 1.36
C MET A 239 -12.41 12.62 -0.16
N VAL A 240 -12.42 11.47 -0.84
CA VAL A 240 -12.51 11.40 -2.30
C VAL A 240 -13.88 11.93 -2.75
N GLU A 241 -14.96 11.50 -2.11
CA GLU A 241 -16.33 11.99 -2.35
C GLU A 241 -16.43 13.50 -2.09
N GLN A 242 -16.06 13.95 -0.88
CA GLN A 242 -16.13 15.37 -0.53
C GLN A 242 -15.23 16.25 -1.42
N THR A 243 -14.07 15.76 -1.82
CA THR A 243 -13.18 16.45 -2.77
C THR A 243 -13.87 16.64 -4.11
N PHE A 244 -14.55 15.62 -4.62
CA PHE A 244 -15.25 15.69 -5.90
C PHE A 244 -16.43 16.66 -5.84
N GLU A 245 -17.21 16.64 -4.77
CA GLU A 245 -18.30 17.60 -4.52
C GLU A 245 -17.80 19.04 -4.51
N MET A 246 -16.68 19.30 -3.84
CA MET A 246 -16.11 20.65 -3.71
C MET A 246 -15.38 21.13 -4.97
N ARG A 247 -14.82 20.22 -5.77
CA ARG A 247 -13.92 20.53 -6.91
C ARG A 247 -14.18 19.60 -8.10
N PRO A 248 -15.40 19.49 -8.65
CA PRO A 248 -15.74 18.51 -9.69
C PRO A 248 -15.03 18.77 -11.04
N GLY A 249 -14.59 20.01 -11.27
CA GLY A 249 -13.92 20.43 -12.51
C GLY A 249 -12.39 20.28 -12.52
N SER A 250 -11.77 19.72 -11.48
CA SER A 250 -10.29 19.56 -11.45
C SER A 250 -9.87 18.51 -12.48
N LYS A 251 -8.79 18.77 -13.22
CA LYS A 251 -8.24 17.79 -14.16
C LYS A 251 -7.53 16.65 -13.44
N TRP A 252 -6.84 16.99 -12.35
CA TRP A 252 -6.06 16.05 -11.54
C TRP A 252 -6.33 16.28 -10.07
N TYR A 253 -6.49 15.19 -9.33
CA TYR A 253 -6.66 15.17 -7.89
C TYR A 253 -5.45 14.43 -7.29
N VAL A 254 -4.59 15.17 -6.60
CA VAL A 254 -3.33 14.64 -6.05
C VAL A 254 -3.48 14.53 -4.55
N PHE A 255 -3.51 13.30 -4.04
CA PHE A 255 -3.66 13.00 -2.62
C PHE A 255 -2.30 12.68 -2.02
N VAL A 256 -1.96 13.33 -0.90
CA VAL A 256 -0.72 13.13 -0.15
C VAL A 256 -0.97 13.21 1.36
N GLU A 257 -0.01 12.77 2.17
CA GLU A 257 -0.07 12.86 3.63
C GLU A 257 0.84 13.96 4.18
N THR A 258 0.63 14.34 5.44
CA THR A 258 1.40 15.39 6.14
C THR A 258 2.89 15.11 6.28
N ASP A 259 3.32 13.84 6.22
CA ASP A 259 4.72 13.41 6.25
C ASP A 259 5.25 13.06 4.84
N SER A 260 4.56 13.54 3.80
CA SER A 260 4.97 13.38 2.40
C SER A 260 5.57 14.67 1.86
N TYR A 261 6.64 14.56 1.08
CA TYR A 261 7.24 15.69 0.37
C TYR A 261 7.03 15.51 -1.13
N VAL A 262 6.60 16.58 -1.81
CA VAL A 262 6.37 16.55 -3.26
C VAL A 262 7.26 17.58 -3.95
N MET A 263 7.95 17.14 -5.00
CA MET A 263 8.72 17.99 -5.91
C MET A 263 7.76 18.60 -6.93
N TRP A 264 7.23 19.80 -6.71
CA TRP A 264 6.15 20.38 -7.53
C TRP A 264 6.49 20.52 -9.01
N SER A 265 7.73 20.90 -9.32
CA SER A 265 8.24 21.02 -10.68
C SER A 265 8.22 19.65 -11.40
N ASN A 266 8.60 18.58 -10.70
CA ASN A 266 8.56 17.22 -11.20
C ASN A 266 7.12 16.73 -11.39
N LEU A 267 6.24 16.96 -10.40
CA LEU A 267 4.81 16.61 -10.50
C LEU A 267 4.16 17.28 -11.72
N ALA A 268 4.38 18.58 -11.89
CA ALA A 268 3.85 19.33 -13.03
C ALA A 268 4.36 18.78 -14.36
N SER A 269 5.67 18.48 -14.45
CA SER A 269 6.29 17.94 -15.66
C SER A 269 5.82 16.52 -15.99
N TRP A 270 5.51 15.72 -14.96
CA TRP A 270 4.94 14.40 -15.12
C TRP A 270 3.50 14.44 -15.63
N LEU A 271 2.60 15.13 -14.92
CA LEU A 271 1.17 15.16 -15.26
C LEU A 271 0.88 15.91 -16.56
N ALA A 272 1.75 16.83 -16.98
CA ALA A 272 1.65 17.48 -18.29
C ALA A 272 1.79 16.50 -19.49
N LYS A 273 2.35 15.30 -19.27
CA LYS A 273 2.51 14.27 -20.30
C LYS A 273 1.32 13.31 -20.39
N LEU A 274 0.37 13.43 -19.47
CA LEU A 274 -0.76 12.51 -19.34
C LEU A 274 -2.07 13.20 -19.72
N ASP A 275 -3.08 12.39 -19.98
CA ASP A 275 -4.40 12.84 -20.40
C ASP A 275 -5.43 12.59 -19.29
N SER A 276 -5.87 13.67 -18.64
CA SER A 276 -6.85 13.63 -17.54
C SER A 276 -8.24 13.14 -17.96
N SER A 277 -8.52 13.09 -19.28
CA SER A 277 -9.78 12.58 -19.81
C SER A 277 -9.82 11.04 -19.87
N LYS A 278 -8.67 10.38 -19.65
CA LYS A 278 -8.60 8.92 -19.46
C LYS A 278 -8.76 8.58 -17.98
N PRO A 279 -9.42 7.47 -17.61
CA PRO A 279 -9.59 7.07 -16.22
C PRO A 279 -8.28 6.53 -15.65
N LEU A 280 -7.48 7.40 -15.04
CA LEU A 280 -6.16 7.10 -14.52
C LEU A 280 -6.19 7.11 -13.00
N TYR A 281 -5.76 6.01 -12.40
CA TYR A 281 -5.45 5.88 -10.99
C TYR A 281 -3.96 5.57 -10.86
N LEU A 282 -3.17 6.55 -10.45
CA LEU A 282 -1.70 6.48 -10.47
C LEU A 282 -1.15 6.48 -9.05
N GLY A 283 -0.15 5.64 -8.77
CA GLY A 283 0.58 5.70 -7.51
C GLY A 283 1.59 4.57 -7.36
N ALA A 284 2.20 4.44 -6.18
CA ALA A 284 3.12 3.34 -5.89
C ALA A 284 2.33 2.05 -5.61
N PRO A 285 2.35 1.03 -6.50
CA PRO A 285 1.47 -0.12 -6.34
C PRO A 285 1.96 -1.05 -5.22
N VAL A 286 1.05 -1.46 -4.35
CA VAL A 286 1.20 -2.50 -3.35
C VAL A 286 0.19 -3.61 -3.65
N MET A 287 0.59 -4.86 -3.42
CA MET A 287 -0.25 -6.04 -3.65
C MET A 287 -0.68 -6.65 -2.32
N LEU A 288 -1.98 -6.77 -2.08
CA LEU A 288 -2.52 -7.51 -0.94
C LEU A 288 -3.71 -8.37 -1.38
N GLY A 289 -3.70 -9.67 -1.07
CA GLY A 289 -4.79 -10.59 -1.42
C GLY A 289 -5.10 -10.65 -2.93
N GLY A 290 -4.10 -10.46 -3.79
CA GLY A 290 -4.27 -10.40 -5.25
C GLY A 290 -4.81 -9.07 -5.79
N GLN A 291 -5.06 -8.08 -4.92
CA GLN A 291 -5.49 -6.74 -5.32
C GLN A 291 -4.30 -5.77 -5.30
N ALA A 292 -4.08 -5.08 -6.42
CA ALA A 292 -3.16 -3.97 -6.54
C ALA A 292 -3.82 -2.67 -6.07
N PHE A 293 -3.11 -1.83 -5.32
CA PHE A 293 -3.60 -0.50 -4.91
C PHE A 293 -2.44 0.48 -4.78
N ALA A 294 -2.70 1.78 -4.94
CA ALA A 294 -1.68 2.79 -4.67
C ALA A 294 -1.52 2.96 -3.16
N HIS A 295 -0.29 2.87 -2.66
CA HIS A 295 0.02 3.11 -1.25
C HIS A 295 -0.32 4.55 -0.86
N GLY A 296 -1.24 4.73 0.11
CA GLY A 296 -1.75 6.05 0.49
C GLY A 296 -0.68 7.05 0.90
N GLY A 297 0.28 6.61 1.73
CA GLY A 297 1.37 7.45 2.22
C GLY A 297 2.34 7.91 1.14
N SER A 298 2.56 7.09 0.09
CA SER A 298 3.40 7.50 -1.04
C SER A 298 2.75 8.63 -1.86
N GLY A 299 1.46 8.85 -1.67
CA GLY A 299 0.61 9.68 -2.50
C GLY A 299 0.04 8.93 -3.71
N TYR A 300 -1.09 9.43 -4.21
CA TYR A 300 -1.75 8.89 -5.38
C TYR A 300 -2.47 9.98 -6.17
N VAL A 301 -2.70 9.73 -7.46
CA VAL A 301 -3.35 10.68 -8.37
C VAL A 301 -4.57 10.01 -9.00
N LEU A 302 -5.70 10.72 -8.96
CA LEU A 302 -6.90 10.37 -9.71
C LEU A 302 -7.10 11.43 -10.80
N SER A 303 -7.34 10.99 -12.03
CA SER A 303 -7.75 11.89 -13.10
C SER A 303 -9.23 12.27 -12.96
N ASN A 304 -9.62 13.36 -13.62
CA ASN A 304 -11.03 13.76 -13.69
C ASN A 304 -11.95 12.64 -14.19
N ALA A 305 -11.52 11.89 -15.22
CA ALA A 305 -12.31 10.78 -15.74
C ALA A 305 -12.40 9.60 -14.77
N ALA A 306 -11.36 9.34 -13.95
CA ALA A 306 -11.43 8.32 -12.91
C ALA A 306 -12.43 8.73 -11.80
N MET A 307 -12.39 10.00 -11.39
CA MET A 307 -13.33 10.55 -10.41
C MET A 307 -14.77 10.51 -10.92
N ASN A 308 -15.02 10.89 -12.17
CA ASN A 308 -16.36 10.82 -12.77
C ASN A 308 -16.87 9.38 -12.90
N LYS A 309 -16.00 8.40 -13.20
CA LYS A 309 -16.40 6.99 -13.18
C LYS A 309 -16.81 6.50 -11.79
N LEU A 310 -16.22 7.07 -10.74
CA LEU A 310 -16.48 6.68 -9.36
C LEU A 310 -17.69 7.40 -8.76
N LEU A 311 -17.86 8.70 -9.06
CA LEU A 311 -18.74 9.64 -8.36
C LEU A 311 -19.54 10.58 -9.28
N GLY A 312 -19.41 10.43 -10.61
CA GLY A 312 -20.10 11.29 -11.57
C GLY A 312 -21.62 11.15 -11.54
N GLU A 313 -22.30 11.96 -12.33
CA GLU A 313 -23.78 12.04 -12.34
C GLU A 313 -24.47 10.70 -12.63
N ASP A 314 -23.83 9.82 -13.39
CA ASP A 314 -24.33 8.47 -13.71
C ASP A 314 -24.17 7.46 -12.56
N GLN A 315 -23.53 7.83 -11.45
CA GLN A 315 -23.29 6.95 -10.31
C GLN A 315 -24.31 7.17 -9.18
N PRO A 316 -24.64 6.12 -8.40
CA PRO A 316 -25.42 6.29 -7.19
C PRO A 316 -24.72 7.26 -6.22
N GLN A 317 -25.50 8.20 -5.69
CA GLN A 317 -25.03 9.16 -4.69
C GLN A 317 -24.76 8.48 -3.34
N GLY A 318 -23.85 9.04 -2.54
CA GLY A 318 -23.52 8.53 -1.20
C GLY A 318 -22.65 7.27 -1.23
N LEU A 319 -21.65 7.24 -2.12
CA LEU A 319 -20.68 6.15 -2.19
C LEU A 319 -20.00 5.98 -0.84
N ALA A 320 -19.54 7.05 -0.20
CA ALA A 320 -18.81 6.92 1.07
C ALA A 320 -19.66 6.28 2.17
N GLY A 321 -20.92 6.70 2.31
CA GLY A 321 -21.87 6.09 3.27
C GLY A 321 -22.15 4.61 2.97
N SER A 322 -22.19 4.22 1.70
CA SER A 322 -22.36 2.80 1.32
C SER A 322 -21.17 1.92 1.73
N TRP A 323 -19.99 2.53 1.92
CA TRP A 323 -18.76 1.84 2.32
C TRP A 323 -18.56 1.76 3.83
N ASP A 324 -19.20 2.61 4.64
CA ASP A 324 -18.97 2.71 6.09
C ASP A 324 -18.98 1.34 6.81
N LYS A 325 -19.97 0.50 6.54
CA LYS A 325 -20.07 -0.84 7.15
C LYS A 325 -19.06 -1.83 6.55
N ARG A 326 -18.73 -1.69 5.26
CA ARG A 326 -17.78 -2.55 4.54
C ARG A 326 -16.34 -2.33 5.01
N MET A 327 -16.00 -1.13 5.46
CA MET A 327 -14.66 -0.77 5.94
C MET A 327 -14.14 -1.66 7.07
N LYS A 328 -15.01 -2.31 7.86
CA LYS A 328 -14.61 -3.28 8.89
C LYS A 328 -13.89 -4.51 8.33
N GLN A 329 -14.19 -4.88 7.09
CA GLN A 329 -13.63 -6.06 6.43
C GLN A 329 -12.29 -5.78 5.75
N HIS A 330 -11.84 -4.52 5.76
CA HIS A 330 -10.61 -4.09 5.11
C HIS A 330 -9.61 -3.62 6.15
N CYS A 331 -8.34 -3.93 5.92
CA CYS A 331 -7.24 -3.46 6.78
C CYS A 331 -7.04 -1.94 6.68
N CYS A 332 -7.27 -1.40 5.48
CA CYS A 332 -6.62 -0.19 5.02
C CYS A 332 -7.56 0.58 4.06
N GLY A 333 -7.54 1.91 4.13
CA GLY A 333 -8.45 2.76 3.35
C GLY A 333 -8.05 2.92 1.89
N ASP A 334 -6.77 2.87 1.58
CA ASP A 334 -6.22 2.88 0.22
C ASP A 334 -6.59 1.61 -0.58
N LEU A 335 -6.54 0.44 0.07
CA LEU A 335 -7.07 -0.81 -0.50
C LEU A 335 -8.58 -0.71 -0.77
N ALA A 336 -9.36 -0.17 0.17
CA ALA A 336 -10.80 0.00 0.00
C ALA A 336 -11.12 0.91 -1.19
N LEU A 337 -10.43 2.04 -1.31
CA LEU A 337 -10.56 2.95 -2.45
C LEU A 337 -10.20 2.27 -3.78
N ALA A 338 -9.13 1.47 -3.81
CA ALA A 338 -8.74 0.74 -5.00
C ALA A 338 -9.78 -0.31 -5.42
N ILE A 339 -10.41 -0.99 -4.46
CA ILE A 339 -11.52 -1.91 -4.75
C ILE A 339 -12.71 -1.13 -5.31
N ALA A 340 -13.08 0.01 -4.73
CA ALA A 340 -14.16 0.86 -5.21
C ALA A 340 -13.94 1.34 -6.66
N LEU A 341 -12.70 1.75 -6.98
CA LEU A 341 -12.30 2.15 -8.33
C LEU A 341 -12.32 0.97 -9.31
N LYS A 342 -11.84 -0.20 -8.89
CA LYS A 342 -11.84 -1.41 -9.71
C LYS A 342 -13.25 -1.91 -10.01
N GLU A 343 -14.19 -1.79 -9.08
CA GLU A 343 -15.61 -2.06 -9.32
C GLU A 343 -16.20 -1.16 -10.44
N LYS A 344 -15.55 -0.03 -10.76
CA LYS A 344 -15.87 0.86 -11.88
C LYS A 344 -14.94 0.70 -13.09
N GLY A 345 -14.11 -0.36 -13.09
CA GLY A 345 -13.15 -0.66 -14.15
C GLY A 345 -11.98 0.32 -14.23
N VAL A 346 -11.51 0.82 -13.08
CA VAL A 346 -10.32 1.66 -12.95
C VAL A 346 -9.31 0.95 -12.05
N ASP A 347 -8.37 0.24 -12.65
CA ASP A 347 -7.26 -0.38 -11.93
C ASP A 347 -6.12 0.61 -11.68
N VAL A 348 -5.33 0.37 -10.62
CA VAL A 348 -4.13 1.16 -10.35
C VAL A 348 -3.09 0.93 -11.44
N GLN A 349 -2.48 2.02 -11.89
CA GLN A 349 -1.35 2.03 -12.79
C GLN A 349 -0.11 2.43 -12.00
N GLY A 350 0.95 1.64 -12.14
CA GLY A 350 2.17 1.82 -11.37
C GLY A 350 2.90 3.11 -11.77
N ALA A 351 2.98 4.06 -10.85
CA ALA A 351 3.75 5.30 -10.98
C ALA A 351 5.12 5.25 -10.26
N GLY A 352 5.48 4.08 -9.72
CA GLY A 352 6.82 3.82 -9.22
C GLY A 352 7.84 3.93 -10.36
N PRO A 353 9.01 4.53 -10.13
CA PRO A 353 9.55 4.94 -8.83
C PRO A 353 9.39 6.44 -8.52
N MET A 354 8.69 7.19 -9.37
CA MET A 354 8.52 8.62 -9.21
C MET A 354 7.66 8.94 -7.99
N VAL A 355 6.58 8.19 -7.81
CA VAL A 355 5.80 8.17 -6.58
C VAL A 355 6.40 7.10 -5.67
N HIS A 356 6.90 7.47 -4.50
CA HIS A 356 7.72 6.57 -3.70
C HIS A 356 7.40 6.64 -2.19
N GLY A 357 7.34 5.47 -1.55
CA GLY A 357 7.08 5.33 -0.11
C GLY A 357 8.31 5.48 0.79
N GLU A 358 9.41 5.98 0.24
CA GLU A 358 10.69 6.11 0.95
C GLU A 358 11.17 7.57 0.88
N LYS A 359 12.26 7.88 1.56
CA LYS A 359 12.86 9.22 1.61
C LYS A 359 14.36 9.17 1.27
N PRO A 360 15.07 10.31 1.16
CA PRO A 360 16.46 10.31 0.71
C PRO A 360 17.39 9.36 1.47
N ALA A 361 17.23 9.23 2.79
CA ALA A 361 18.04 8.30 3.58
C ALA A 361 17.77 6.82 3.24
N THR A 362 16.56 6.47 2.82
CA THR A 362 16.11 5.07 2.67
C THR A 362 15.83 4.65 1.21
N PHE A 363 15.99 5.55 0.23
CA PHE A 363 15.99 5.17 -1.19
C PHE A 363 17.10 4.19 -1.54
N SER A 364 16.86 3.28 -2.48
CA SER A 364 17.92 2.45 -3.07
C SER A 364 18.67 3.25 -4.13
N TYR A 365 19.96 3.48 -3.94
CA TYR A 365 20.83 4.09 -4.94
C TYR A 365 21.79 3.05 -5.52
N GLY A 366 22.40 3.36 -6.66
CA GLY A 366 23.34 2.46 -7.32
C GLY A 366 22.79 1.89 -8.64
N PRO A 367 23.35 0.76 -9.11
CA PRO A 367 22.97 0.16 -10.38
C PRO A 367 21.46 -0.10 -10.46
N GLY A 368 20.88 0.21 -11.61
CA GLY A 368 19.44 0.08 -11.87
C GLY A 368 18.88 1.32 -12.55
N GLU A 369 17.55 1.38 -12.67
CA GLU A 369 16.88 2.44 -13.43
C GLU A 369 16.67 3.73 -12.62
N LEU A 370 16.72 3.66 -11.29
CA LEU A 370 16.36 4.78 -10.39
C LEU A 370 17.29 5.99 -10.51
N TRP A 371 18.59 5.76 -10.69
CA TRP A 371 19.64 6.77 -10.49
C TRP A 371 19.42 8.08 -11.26
N CYS A 372 18.92 8.00 -12.49
CA CYS A 372 18.63 9.16 -13.35
C CYS A 372 17.13 9.43 -13.56
N GLN A 373 16.27 8.79 -12.77
CA GLN A 373 14.83 9.01 -12.81
C GLN A 373 14.44 10.18 -11.89
N PRO A 374 13.35 10.90 -12.21
CA PRO A 374 12.85 11.98 -11.36
C PRO A 374 12.14 11.43 -10.12
N VAL A 375 12.23 12.17 -9.01
CA VAL A 375 11.47 11.89 -7.78
C VAL A 375 10.29 12.84 -7.72
N VAL A 376 9.06 12.34 -7.71
CA VAL A 376 7.85 13.17 -7.58
C VAL A 376 7.43 13.27 -6.12
N THR A 377 7.31 12.14 -5.42
CA THR A 377 6.96 12.11 -4.00
C THR A 377 7.95 11.29 -3.16
N MET A 378 8.08 11.69 -1.90
CA MET A 378 8.76 10.98 -0.82
C MET A 378 7.80 10.83 0.35
N HIS A 379 7.95 9.78 1.14
CA HIS A 379 7.12 9.53 2.33
C HIS A 379 7.97 9.27 3.59
N HIS A 380 7.36 9.37 4.77
CA HIS A 380 8.03 9.33 6.08
C HIS A 380 9.06 10.44 6.29
N VAL A 381 8.86 11.58 5.63
CA VAL A 381 9.72 12.76 5.70
C VAL A 381 9.42 13.51 6.99
N LEU A 382 10.40 13.56 7.89
CA LEU A 382 10.26 14.25 9.17
C LEU A 382 10.20 15.78 8.95
N PRO A 383 9.60 16.55 9.88
CA PRO A 383 9.49 18.00 9.72
C PRO A 383 10.81 18.73 9.43
N HIS A 384 11.91 18.31 10.07
CA HIS A 384 13.23 18.89 9.81
C HIS A 384 13.79 18.49 8.43
N GLU A 385 13.45 17.30 7.93
CA GLU A 385 13.81 16.83 6.59
C GLU A 385 13.01 17.58 5.51
N VAL A 386 11.72 17.88 5.75
CA VAL A 386 10.92 18.75 4.86
C VAL A 386 11.62 20.09 4.66
N SER A 387 12.06 20.72 5.75
CA SER A 387 12.81 21.98 5.67
C SER A 387 14.13 21.83 4.91
N ALA A 388 14.86 20.74 5.14
CA ALA A 388 16.13 20.48 4.47
C ALA A 388 15.96 20.26 2.96
N ILE A 389 14.96 19.48 2.54
CA ILE A 389 14.64 19.22 1.14
C ILE A 389 14.17 20.51 0.44
N TRP A 390 13.31 21.30 1.09
CA TRP A 390 12.89 22.60 0.55
C TRP A 390 14.08 23.54 0.33
N ARG A 391 15.01 23.61 1.29
CA ARG A 391 16.25 24.41 1.13
C ARG A 391 17.14 23.90 0.00
N PHE A 392 17.20 22.59 -0.19
CA PHE A 392 17.92 21.97 -1.29
C PHE A 392 17.31 22.39 -2.64
N GLU A 393 15.97 22.31 -2.81
CA GLU A 393 15.31 22.76 -4.05
C GLU A 393 15.56 24.23 -4.33
N ARG A 394 15.34 25.11 -3.34
CA ARG A 394 15.58 26.56 -3.49
C ARG A 394 17.01 26.89 -3.87
N ARG A 395 17.98 26.14 -3.33
CA ARG A 395 19.40 26.32 -3.70
C ARG A 395 19.67 25.84 -5.12
N ARG A 396 19.13 24.69 -5.51
CA ARG A 396 19.33 24.10 -6.85
C ARG A 396 18.75 24.99 -7.94
N GLU A 397 17.54 25.52 -7.74
CA GLU A 397 16.90 26.46 -8.67
C GLU A 397 17.73 27.73 -8.96
N VAL A 398 18.50 28.19 -7.96
CA VAL A 398 19.35 29.38 -8.10
C VAL A 398 20.70 29.05 -8.74
N LEU A 399 21.32 27.94 -8.34
CA LEU A 399 22.67 27.57 -8.81
C LEU A 399 22.66 26.90 -10.18
N GLU A 400 21.57 26.22 -10.51
CA GLU A 400 21.42 25.41 -11.72
C GLU A 400 20.09 25.77 -12.40
N PRO A 401 19.93 27.01 -12.90
CA PRO A 401 18.66 27.48 -13.48
C PRO A 401 18.27 26.74 -14.76
N LEU A 402 19.20 26.00 -15.36
CA LEU A 402 18.98 25.13 -16.51
C LEU A 402 18.85 23.65 -16.13
N ALA A 403 18.94 23.31 -14.84
CA ALA A 403 18.73 21.93 -14.39
C ALA A 403 17.29 21.52 -14.65
N ASN A 404 17.13 20.27 -15.08
CA ASN A 404 15.85 19.64 -15.31
C ASN A 404 15.19 19.25 -13.97
N GLU A 405 14.39 18.18 -13.98
CA GLU A 405 13.76 17.63 -12.79
C GLU A 405 14.76 17.23 -11.70
N THR A 406 14.33 17.24 -10.44
CA THR A 406 15.09 16.64 -9.33
C THR A 406 15.13 15.13 -9.48
N ILE A 407 16.33 14.56 -9.63
CA ILE A 407 16.52 13.12 -9.82
C ILE A 407 17.10 12.45 -8.56
N PHE A 408 17.05 11.11 -8.50
CA PHE A 408 17.57 10.37 -7.34
C PHE A 408 19.05 10.65 -7.06
N SER A 409 19.89 10.77 -8.09
CA SER A 409 21.33 11.07 -7.89
C SER A 409 21.57 12.42 -7.21
N ASP A 410 20.78 13.46 -7.52
CA ASP A 410 20.88 14.76 -6.84
C ASP A 410 20.67 14.62 -5.33
N LEU A 411 19.65 13.82 -4.94
CA LEU A 411 19.33 13.56 -3.54
C LEU A 411 20.41 12.73 -2.86
N TYR A 412 21.01 11.77 -3.57
CA TYR A 412 22.14 11.00 -3.04
C TYR A 412 23.32 11.90 -2.66
N PHE A 413 23.78 12.72 -3.61
CA PHE A 413 24.97 13.57 -3.40
C PHE A 413 24.73 14.59 -2.29
N HIS A 414 23.49 15.06 -2.11
CA HIS A 414 23.18 16.03 -1.06
C HIS A 414 22.92 15.40 0.32
N PHE A 415 22.11 14.35 0.39
CA PHE A 415 21.57 13.83 1.65
C PHE A 415 22.24 12.55 2.14
N VAL A 416 22.95 11.82 1.28
CA VAL A 416 23.48 10.49 1.61
C VAL A 416 24.99 10.44 1.58
N GLU A 417 25.62 10.83 0.47
CA GLU A 417 27.08 10.76 0.31
C GLU A 417 27.85 11.39 1.49
N PRO A 418 27.49 12.59 1.99
CA PRO A 418 28.23 13.23 3.08
C PRO A 418 28.12 12.49 4.42
N LEU A 419 27.14 11.59 4.55
CA LEU A 419 26.84 10.85 5.78
C LEU A 419 27.32 9.39 5.74
N LEU A 420 27.79 8.91 4.59
CA LEU A 420 28.31 7.55 4.45
C LEU A 420 29.69 7.41 5.11
N VAL A 421 29.82 6.37 5.92
CA VAL A 421 31.05 5.95 6.61
C VAL A 421 31.26 4.45 6.37
N ASP A 422 32.46 3.92 6.63
CA ASP A 422 32.74 2.50 6.37
C ASP A 422 31.87 1.57 7.23
N VAL A 423 31.70 1.90 8.52
CA VAL A 423 30.93 1.11 9.50
C VAL A 423 30.14 2.02 10.42
N ARG A 424 28.92 1.61 10.77
CA ARG A 424 28.07 2.29 11.74
C ARG A 424 27.38 1.31 12.67
N GLU A 425 27.52 1.57 13.96
CA GLU A 425 26.85 0.87 15.05
C GLU A 425 25.42 1.38 15.26
N ASN A 426 24.55 0.54 15.82
CA ASN A 426 23.14 0.83 16.08
C ASN A 426 22.42 1.35 14.83
N TRP A 427 22.69 0.69 13.71
CA TRP A 427 22.28 1.17 12.41
C TRP A 427 21.89 0.03 11.49
N ASP A 428 20.75 0.19 10.84
CA ASP A 428 20.26 -0.69 9.80
C ASP A 428 20.28 0.06 8.46
N ASN A 429 21.27 -0.24 7.62
CA ASN A 429 21.36 0.30 6.26
C ASN A 429 20.33 -0.31 5.31
N MET A 430 19.48 -1.23 5.79
CA MET A 430 18.39 -1.87 5.05
C MET A 430 18.90 -2.58 3.79
N ALA A 431 20.04 -3.27 3.90
CA ALA A 431 20.51 -4.14 2.82
C ALA A 431 19.44 -5.18 2.46
N HIS A 432 19.04 -5.17 1.19
CA HIS A 432 18.01 -6.02 0.61
C HIS A 432 18.68 -6.75 -0.57
N GLY A 433 19.09 -7.97 -0.32
CA GLY A 433 19.77 -8.84 -1.26
C GLY A 433 19.91 -10.20 -0.62
N THR A 434 21.02 -10.90 -0.86
CA THR A 434 21.22 -12.22 -0.25
C THR A 434 21.23 -12.11 1.27
N THR A 435 20.39 -12.91 1.92
CA THR A 435 20.32 -13.04 3.37
C THR A 435 20.95 -14.36 3.77
N TYR A 436 21.96 -14.31 4.61
CA TYR A 436 22.58 -15.46 5.24
C TYR A 436 22.06 -15.56 6.67
N SER A 437 21.39 -16.66 7.00
CA SER A 437 21.00 -17.05 8.35
C SER A 437 20.78 -18.56 8.40
N VAL A 438 20.63 -19.14 9.60
CA VAL A 438 20.26 -20.55 9.75
C VAL A 438 18.89 -20.81 9.14
N GLU A 439 17.90 -19.99 9.49
CA GLU A 439 16.52 -20.12 9.01
C GLU A 439 16.42 -20.02 7.49
N GLU A 440 17.15 -19.08 6.87
CA GLU A 440 17.09 -18.88 5.42
C GLU A 440 17.75 -20.05 4.68
N ARG A 441 18.83 -20.62 5.24
CA ARG A 441 19.45 -21.83 4.71
C ARG A 441 18.50 -23.02 4.78
N GLU A 442 17.82 -23.23 5.91
CA GLU A 442 16.85 -24.32 6.07
C GLU A 442 15.69 -24.19 5.07
N LYS A 443 15.14 -22.98 4.90
CA LYS A 443 14.11 -22.69 3.88
C LYS A 443 14.61 -23.00 2.47
N GLN A 444 15.85 -22.61 2.17
CA GLN A 444 16.46 -22.86 0.87
C GLN A 444 16.68 -24.36 0.62
N GLU A 445 17.12 -25.12 1.62
CA GLU A 445 17.25 -26.58 1.56
C GLU A 445 15.90 -27.27 1.32
N ILE A 446 14.84 -26.83 2.01
CA ILE A 446 13.48 -27.34 1.81
C ILE A 446 13.00 -27.05 0.38
N LYS A 447 13.16 -25.81 -0.09
CA LYS A 447 12.76 -25.40 -1.44
C LYS A 447 13.48 -26.22 -2.51
N TRP A 448 14.79 -26.43 -2.36
CA TRP A 448 15.55 -27.28 -3.28
C TRP A 448 15.09 -28.73 -3.24
N ALA A 449 14.78 -29.28 -2.06
CA ALA A 449 14.22 -30.63 -1.96
C ALA A 449 12.85 -30.75 -2.65
N GLU A 450 11.99 -29.73 -2.54
CA GLU A 450 10.70 -29.67 -3.25
C GLU A 450 10.88 -29.55 -4.77
N GLU A 451 11.83 -28.73 -5.24
CA GLU A 451 12.14 -28.58 -6.66
C GLU A 451 12.72 -29.87 -7.25
N ASP A 452 13.65 -30.52 -6.54
CA ASP A 452 14.23 -31.80 -6.96
C ASP A 452 13.15 -32.90 -6.98
N LYS A 453 12.27 -32.96 -5.98
CA LYS A 453 11.12 -33.87 -5.97
C LYS A 453 10.16 -33.59 -7.15
N LYS A 454 9.88 -32.32 -7.45
CA LYS A 454 9.03 -31.95 -8.59
C LYS A 454 9.65 -32.38 -9.92
N LYS A 455 10.97 -32.23 -10.08
CA LYS A 455 11.70 -32.69 -11.27
C LYS A 455 11.70 -34.21 -11.36
N GLU A 456 11.85 -34.92 -10.25
CA GLU A 456 11.74 -36.38 -10.18
C GLU A 456 10.33 -36.85 -10.58
N ASP A 457 9.27 -36.23 -10.03
CA ASP A 457 7.88 -36.52 -10.36
C ASP A 457 7.58 -36.22 -11.86
N GLU A 458 8.12 -35.13 -12.41
CA GLU A 458 8.00 -34.78 -13.83
C GLU A 458 8.77 -35.76 -14.74
N ALA A 459 9.97 -36.17 -14.32
CA ALA A 459 10.77 -37.16 -15.04
C ALA A 459 10.13 -38.56 -15.00
N GLU A 460 9.48 -38.93 -13.89
CA GLU A 460 8.75 -40.19 -13.75
C GLU A 460 7.47 -40.19 -14.60
N LYS A 461 6.76 -39.07 -14.71
CA LYS A 461 5.62 -38.90 -15.65
C LYS A 461 6.04 -39.00 -17.12
N GLN A 462 7.31 -38.75 -17.43
CA GLN A 462 7.86 -38.82 -18.79
C GLN A 462 8.50 -40.19 -19.13
N LYS A 463 8.61 -41.11 -18.18
CA LYS A 463 9.08 -42.48 -18.47
C LYS A 463 8.02 -43.26 -19.26
N PRO A 464 8.39 -43.98 -20.34
CA PRO A 464 7.45 -44.87 -21.03
C PRO A 464 6.99 -45.96 -20.06
N LYS A 465 5.67 -46.13 -19.89
CA LYS A 465 5.14 -47.29 -19.15
C LYS A 465 5.44 -48.56 -19.95
N GLU A 466 6.53 -49.25 -19.62
CA GLU A 466 6.90 -50.52 -20.28
C GLU A 466 5.82 -51.60 -20.16
N GLY A 467 4.86 -51.46 -19.24
CA GLY A 467 3.68 -52.35 -19.13
C GLY A 467 2.53 -52.09 -20.12
N GLU A 468 2.48 -50.95 -20.82
CA GLU A 468 1.40 -50.66 -21.79
C GLU A 468 1.65 -51.31 -23.16
N LYS A 469 2.90 -51.60 -23.53
CA LYS A 469 3.23 -52.30 -24.78
C LYS A 469 2.87 -53.78 -24.75
N GLU A 470 3.14 -54.49 -23.65
CA GLU A 470 2.74 -55.89 -23.51
C GLU A 470 1.21 -56.06 -23.47
N LYS A 471 0.50 -55.13 -22.82
CA LYS A 471 -0.96 -55.15 -22.76
C LYS A 471 -1.60 -54.85 -24.13
N ALA A 472 -1.05 -53.87 -24.85
CA ALA A 472 -1.49 -53.55 -26.21
C ALA A 472 -1.18 -54.67 -27.22
N GLU A 473 -0.06 -55.38 -27.06
CA GLU A 473 0.30 -56.51 -27.93
C GLU A 473 -0.57 -57.75 -27.63
N ALA A 474 -0.89 -58.00 -26.36
CA ALA A 474 -1.84 -59.04 -25.96
C ALA A 474 -3.26 -58.77 -26.48
N ASP A 475 -3.77 -57.55 -26.36
CA ASP A 475 -5.10 -57.17 -26.88
C ASP A 475 -5.17 -57.25 -28.41
N LYS A 476 -4.07 -56.92 -29.10
CA LYS A 476 -3.98 -57.04 -30.57
C LYS A 476 -3.98 -58.50 -31.01
N LYS A 477 -3.33 -59.40 -30.26
CA LYS A 477 -3.38 -60.85 -30.50
C LYS A 477 -4.78 -61.43 -30.28
N ILE A 478 -5.49 -60.97 -29.24
CA ILE A 478 -6.87 -61.40 -28.96
C ILE A 478 -7.81 -60.95 -30.08
N LYS A 479 -7.71 -59.69 -30.55
CA LYS A 479 -8.51 -59.20 -31.68
C LYS A 479 -8.24 -59.95 -32.99
N LEU A 480 -6.98 -60.28 -33.27
CA LEU A 480 -6.62 -61.08 -34.45
C LEU A 480 -7.24 -62.48 -34.39
N LEU A 481 -7.25 -63.12 -33.22
CA LEU A 481 -7.89 -64.43 -33.01
C LEU A 481 -9.42 -64.36 -33.12
N GLU A 482 -10.06 -63.27 -32.69
CA GLU A 482 -11.50 -63.05 -32.87
C GLU A 482 -11.87 -62.77 -34.33
N GLU A 483 -11.09 -61.98 -35.05
CA GLU A 483 -11.30 -61.72 -36.49
C GLU A 483 -11.08 -62.98 -37.35
N GLU A 484 -10.14 -63.84 -36.96
CA GLU A 484 -9.89 -65.11 -37.65
C GLU A 484 -11.02 -66.13 -37.39
N LYS A 485 -11.58 -66.15 -36.17
CA LYS A 485 -12.82 -66.91 -35.87
C LYS A 485 -14.00 -66.41 -36.69
N LEU A 486 -14.18 -65.10 -36.81
CA LEU A 486 -15.29 -64.50 -37.57
C LEU A 486 -15.15 -64.72 -39.09
N LYS A 487 -13.92 -64.77 -39.61
CA LYS A 487 -13.65 -65.15 -41.02
C LYS A 487 -13.91 -66.63 -41.28
N ASN A 488 -13.57 -67.51 -40.34
CA ASN A 488 -13.86 -68.94 -40.47
C ASN A 488 -15.35 -69.28 -40.35
N GLU A 489 -16.13 -68.50 -39.60
CA GLU A 489 -17.61 -68.60 -39.61
C GLU A 489 -18.21 -68.08 -40.93
N LYS A 490 -17.74 -66.94 -41.45
CA LYS A 490 -18.20 -66.43 -42.76
C LYS A 490 -17.86 -67.33 -43.94
N LEU A 491 -16.74 -68.06 -43.90
CA LEU A 491 -16.37 -69.07 -44.89
C LEU A 491 -17.20 -70.36 -44.79
N LYS A 492 -17.87 -70.62 -43.65
CA LYS A 492 -18.87 -71.69 -43.53
C LYS A 492 -20.23 -71.25 -44.09
N ASP A 493 -20.65 -70.01 -43.83
CA ASP A 493 -21.92 -69.47 -44.32
C ASP A 493 -21.94 -69.23 -45.85
N GLU A 494 -20.78 -68.97 -46.47
CA GLU A 494 -20.66 -68.84 -47.93
C GLU A 494 -20.65 -70.19 -48.66
N LYS A 495 -20.38 -71.30 -47.94
CA LYS A 495 -20.42 -72.67 -48.48
C LYS A 495 -21.83 -73.27 -48.41
N ASP A 496 -22.67 -72.79 -47.50
CA ASP A 496 -24.09 -73.16 -47.42
C ASP A 496 -25.00 -72.35 -48.37
N ARG A 497 -24.47 -71.30 -49.01
CA ARG A 497 -25.24 -70.41 -49.92
C ARG A 497 -25.13 -70.77 -51.41
N SER A 498 -24.36 -71.80 -51.77
CA SER A 498 -24.25 -72.30 -53.16
C SER A 498 -25.09 -73.55 -53.47
N GLU A 499 -25.93 -74.04 -52.55
CA GLU A 499 -26.88 -75.13 -52.79
C GLU A 499 -28.30 -74.78 -52.31
N LYS A 500 -28.94 -73.80 -52.96
CA LYS A 500 -30.41 -73.79 -53.23
C LYS A 500 -30.83 -72.47 -53.89
N GLN A 501 -30.71 -72.43 -55.21
CA GLN A 501 -31.52 -71.58 -56.07
C GLN A 501 -32.35 -72.51 -56.96
N LYS A 502 -33.58 -72.83 -56.55
CA LYS A 502 -34.61 -73.38 -57.46
C LYS A 502 -36.01 -72.91 -57.03
N ASN A 503 -36.69 -72.33 -58.02
CA ASN A 503 -38.14 -72.14 -58.21
C ASN A 503 -38.84 -70.90 -57.63
N ASP A 504 -38.83 -69.85 -58.46
CA ASP A 504 -39.96 -69.24 -59.22
C ASP A 504 -41.27 -68.82 -58.51
N LYS A 505 -41.59 -67.51 -58.68
CA LYS A 505 -42.89 -66.83 -58.95
C LYS A 505 -44.15 -67.26 -58.15
N THR A 506 -45.03 -66.40 -57.59
CA THR A 506 -45.62 -65.14 -58.07
C THR A 506 -46.57 -64.57 -56.97
N LYS A 507 -46.82 -63.24 -57.01
CA LYS A 507 -48.06 -62.48 -56.67
C LYS A 507 -48.58 -62.26 -55.21
N ASP A 508 -48.76 -60.95 -54.95
CA ASP A 508 -49.91 -60.21 -54.40
C ASP A 508 -50.35 -60.26 -52.90
N GLU A 509 -50.51 -59.03 -52.36
CA GLU A 509 -51.46 -58.49 -51.35
C GLU A 509 -51.63 -59.08 -49.92
N MET A 510 -51.20 -58.29 -48.90
CA MET A 510 -51.87 -57.95 -47.60
C MET A 510 -52.30 -59.07 -46.58
N PRO A 511 -52.70 -58.77 -45.30
CA PRO A 511 -51.85 -58.58 -44.12
C PRO A 511 -52.08 -59.56 -42.92
N LYS A 512 -51.15 -59.48 -41.94
CA LYS A 512 -51.18 -59.82 -40.48
C LYS A 512 -51.97 -61.05 -39.96
N LYS A 513 -51.27 -61.90 -39.18
CA LYS A 513 -51.87 -62.68 -38.07
C LYS A 513 -50.87 -62.98 -36.93
N GLU A 514 -51.33 -62.80 -35.70
CA GLU A 514 -50.65 -63.06 -34.42
C GLU A 514 -50.36 -64.55 -34.17
N LYS A 515 -49.33 -64.84 -33.37
CA LYS A 515 -49.01 -66.16 -32.81
C LYS A 515 -49.08 -66.19 -31.27
N THR A 516 -49.32 -67.40 -30.76
CA THR A 516 -50.06 -67.76 -29.55
C THR A 516 -49.22 -67.85 -28.25
N PRO A 517 -49.88 -67.91 -27.07
CA PRO A 517 -49.27 -67.78 -25.74
C PRO A 517 -48.23 -68.83 -25.31
N GLU A 518 -48.14 -69.99 -25.98
CA GLU A 518 -47.24 -71.08 -25.57
C GLU A 518 -45.78 -70.88 -26.04
N GLU A 519 -45.55 -70.03 -27.05
CA GLU A 519 -44.21 -69.64 -27.50
C GLU A 519 -43.60 -68.52 -26.62
N LYS A 520 -44.42 -67.78 -25.86
CA LYS A 520 -43.95 -66.71 -24.94
C LYS A 520 -43.37 -67.23 -23.63
N LEU A 521 -43.81 -68.41 -23.15
CA LEU A 521 -43.38 -68.96 -21.85
C LEU A 521 -41.97 -69.59 -21.89
N LYS A 522 -41.50 -70.05 -23.05
CA LYS A 522 -40.13 -70.58 -23.23
C LYS A 522 -39.08 -69.48 -23.36
N GLU A 523 -39.46 -68.31 -23.86
CA GLU A 523 -38.58 -67.14 -23.97
C GLU A 523 -38.37 -66.42 -22.62
N GLU A 524 -39.37 -66.45 -21.74
CA GLU A 524 -39.28 -65.88 -20.38
C GLU A 524 -38.33 -66.65 -19.46
N LYS A 525 -38.34 -67.99 -19.49
CA LYS A 525 -37.42 -68.81 -18.69
C LYS A 525 -35.95 -68.66 -19.11
N ALA A 526 -35.68 -68.44 -20.40
CA ALA A 526 -34.33 -68.21 -20.92
C ALA A 526 -33.78 -66.80 -20.57
N LYS A 527 -34.66 -65.81 -20.38
CA LYS A 527 -34.28 -64.47 -19.91
C LYS A 527 -34.01 -64.44 -18.40
N GLU A 528 -34.71 -65.25 -17.62
CA GLU A 528 -34.54 -65.31 -16.16
C GLU A 528 -33.19 -65.94 -15.75
N GLU A 529 -32.71 -66.98 -16.44
CA GLU A 529 -31.37 -67.56 -16.19
C GLU A 529 -30.22 -66.60 -16.54
N LYS A 530 -30.36 -65.80 -17.61
CA LYS A 530 -29.37 -64.79 -17.99
C LYS A 530 -29.27 -63.64 -16.98
N ILE A 531 -30.38 -63.28 -16.34
CA ILE A 531 -30.40 -62.24 -15.29
C ILE A 531 -29.77 -62.77 -13.99
N LYS A 532 -30.02 -64.04 -13.63
CA LYS A 532 -29.40 -64.69 -12.45
C LYS A 532 -27.89 -64.85 -12.60
N ALA A 533 -27.38 -65.14 -13.80
CA ALA A 533 -25.95 -65.21 -14.08
C ALA A 533 -25.25 -63.84 -13.97
N LYS A 534 -25.88 -62.75 -14.44
CA LYS A 534 -25.34 -61.38 -14.30
C LYS A 534 -25.32 -60.88 -12.85
N ALA A 535 -26.33 -61.23 -12.04
CA ALA A 535 -26.37 -60.86 -10.63
C ALA A 535 -25.29 -61.56 -9.78
N LYS A 536 -24.86 -62.77 -10.18
CA LYS A 536 -23.77 -63.50 -9.51
C LYS A 536 -22.40 -62.86 -9.76
N MET A 537 -22.11 -62.47 -11.01
CA MET A 537 -20.88 -61.77 -11.36
C MET A 537 -20.77 -60.37 -10.71
N ALA A 538 -21.89 -59.66 -10.53
CA ALA A 538 -21.89 -58.36 -9.84
C ALA A 538 -21.53 -58.48 -8.34
N LYS A 539 -22.04 -59.51 -7.65
CA LYS A 539 -21.73 -59.78 -6.24
C LYS A 539 -20.29 -60.23 -6.01
N GLU A 540 -19.70 -60.97 -6.95
CA GLU A 540 -18.29 -61.39 -6.87
C GLU A 540 -17.33 -60.20 -7.04
N ASN A 541 -17.69 -59.20 -7.86
CA ASN A 541 -16.91 -57.97 -8.02
C ASN A 541 -16.99 -57.04 -6.79
N GLU A 542 -18.16 -56.88 -6.17
CA GLU A 542 -18.29 -56.09 -4.92
C GLU A 542 -17.48 -56.69 -3.76
N ALA A 543 -17.43 -58.03 -3.68
CA ALA A 543 -16.63 -58.73 -2.67
C ALA A 543 -15.11 -58.58 -2.89
N ALA A 544 -14.66 -58.41 -4.13
CA ALA A 544 -13.25 -58.19 -4.46
C ALA A 544 -12.79 -56.77 -4.08
N ILE A 545 -13.60 -55.75 -4.37
CA ILE A 545 -13.32 -54.34 -4.05
C ILE A 545 -13.26 -54.13 -2.52
N ALA A 546 -14.20 -54.71 -1.78
CA ALA A 546 -14.21 -54.64 -0.31
C ALA A 546 -13.00 -55.34 0.35
N LYS A 547 -12.36 -56.29 -0.33
CA LYS A 547 -11.17 -57.00 0.15
C LYS A 547 -9.90 -56.18 -0.06
N GLU A 548 -9.86 -55.39 -1.12
CA GLU A 548 -8.74 -54.49 -1.45
C GLU A 548 -8.75 -53.23 -0.57
N GLU A 549 -9.92 -52.68 -0.25
CA GLU A 549 -10.05 -51.56 0.70
C GLU A 549 -9.70 -51.95 2.14
N LYS A 550 -10.06 -53.17 2.57
CA LYS A 550 -9.65 -53.70 3.88
C LYS A 550 -8.15 -54.00 3.98
N ALA A 551 -7.50 -54.34 2.87
CA ALA A 551 -6.05 -54.53 2.83
C ALA A 551 -5.30 -53.20 2.97
N LYS A 552 -5.77 -52.13 2.31
CA LYS A 552 -5.21 -50.77 2.44
C LYS A 552 -5.41 -50.18 3.83
N ALA A 553 -6.60 -50.35 4.43
CA ALA A 553 -6.87 -49.87 5.79
C ALA A 553 -6.05 -50.62 6.88
N ALA A 554 -5.64 -51.86 6.63
CA ALA A 554 -4.79 -52.63 7.55
C ALA A 554 -3.29 -52.26 7.44
N GLU A 555 -2.87 -51.60 6.36
CA GLU A 555 -1.51 -51.12 6.14
C GLU A 555 -1.30 -49.72 6.75
N GLU A 556 -2.33 -48.85 6.71
CA GLU A 556 -2.31 -47.54 7.37
C GLU A 556 -2.40 -47.62 8.91
N ALA A 557 -2.99 -48.68 9.47
CA ALA A 557 -3.11 -48.86 10.93
C ALA A 557 -1.84 -49.43 11.62
N LYS A 558 -0.76 -49.72 10.89
CA LYS A 558 0.51 -50.24 11.45
C LYS A 558 1.58 -49.16 11.69
N ASN A 559 1.33 -47.90 11.34
CA ASN A 559 2.30 -46.80 11.43
C ASN A 559 1.96 -45.75 12.51
N ASP A 560 1.50 -46.18 13.68
CA ASP A 560 1.28 -45.26 14.80
C ASP A 560 1.74 -45.87 16.14
N LYS A 561 2.99 -45.58 16.52
CA LYS A 561 3.55 -45.67 17.89
C LYS A 561 4.75 -44.71 18.05
N PRO A 562 5.06 -44.28 19.29
CA PRO A 562 5.56 -42.92 19.58
C PRO A 562 7.03 -42.71 19.18
N LYS A 563 7.35 -41.49 18.74
CA LYS A 563 8.71 -41.04 18.47
C LYS A 563 9.53 -40.92 19.75
N GLU A 564 10.40 -41.90 20.01
CA GLU A 564 11.61 -41.72 20.83
C GLU A 564 12.75 -41.21 19.94
N GLU A 565 13.51 -40.25 20.46
CA GLU A 565 14.71 -39.68 19.87
C GLU A 565 15.77 -40.75 19.60
N HIS A 566 16.07 -41.01 18.32
CA HIS A 566 17.38 -41.53 17.94
C HIS A 566 17.89 -40.81 16.69
N GLN A 567 18.99 -40.08 16.90
CA GLN A 567 19.88 -39.56 15.87
C GLN A 567 20.25 -40.69 14.90
N SER A 568 19.68 -40.67 13.71
CA SER A 568 20.21 -41.43 12.58
C SER A 568 20.60 -40.45 11.50
N ILE A 569 21.92 -40.38 11.29
CA ILE A 569 22.54 -39.65 10.18
C ILE A 569 22.10 -40.35 8.90
N THR A 570 21.04 -39.86 8.27
CA THR A 570 20.68 -40.25 6.90
C THR A 570 21.69 -39.61 5.95
N LYS A 571 22.40 -40.45 5.18
CA LYS A 571 23.22 -39.99 4.05
C LYS A 571 22.31 -39.25 3.07
N ARG A 572 22.39 -37.91 3.08
CA ARG A 572 21.71 -37.03 2.13
C ARG A 572 22.16 -37.40 0.72
N THR A 573 21.19 -37.59 -0.19
CA THR A 573 21.41 -37.62 -1.64
C THR A 573 22.11 -36.31 -2.05
N PRO A 574 23.12 -36.31 -2.94
CA PRO A 574 23.80 -35.07 -3.32
C PRO A 574 22.82 -34.17 -4.08
N SER A 575 22.57 -32.98 -3.54
CA SER A 575 21.80 -31.96 -4.24
C SER A 575 22.57 -31.50 -5.50
N ASN A 576 21.85 -31.29 -6.60
CA ASN A 576 22.40 -30.70 -7.82
C ASN A 576 22.62 -29.17 -7.71
N HIS A 577 22.28 -28.59 -6.55
CA HIS A 577 22.47 -27.17 -6.28
C HIS A 577 23.85 -26.92 -5.66
N PRO A 578 24.58 -25.87 -6.11
CA PRO A 578 25.89 -25.56 -5.56
C PRO A 578 25.75 -25.22 -4.06
N PRO A 579 26.52 -25.87 -3.17
CA PRO A 579 26.47 -25.57 -1.76
C PRO A 579 26.98 -24.15 -1.51
N GLN A 580 26.43 -23.48 -0.50
CA GLN A 580 27.00 -22.24 0.01
C GLN A 580 28.49 -22.45 0.28
N THR A 581 29.31 -21.49 -0.14
CA THR A 581 30.74 -21.50 0.16
C THR A 581 30.94 -21.47 1.68
N PRO A 582 32.09 -21.95 2.22
CA PRO A 582 32.37 -21.85 3.64
C PRO A 582 32.25 -20.42 4.20
N LEU A 583 32.55 -19.43 3.36
CA LEU A 583 32.42 -18.01 3.70
C LEU A 583 30.95 -17.59 3.83
N GLU A 584 30.11 -17.93 2.87
CA GLU A 584 28.66 -17.66 2.92
C GLU A 584 28.00 -18.38 4.09
N ALA A 585 28.43 -19.62 4.36
CA ALA A 585 27.93 -20.39 5.47
C ALA A 585 28.23 -19.71 6.83
N ALA A 586 29.38 -19.04 6.94
CA ALA A 586 29.80 -18.32 8.14
C ALA A 586 29.31 -16.87 8.20
N ALA A 587 28.80 -16.29 7.11
CA ALA A 587 28.50 -14.86 6.99
C ALA A 587 27.59 -14.30 8.10
N HIS A 588 26.67 -15.11 8.62
CA HIS A 588 25.71 -14.72 9.65
C HIS A 588 26.28 -14.77 11.08
N LEU A 589 27.47 -15.36 11.29
CA LEU A 589 28.06 -15.59 12.60
C LEU A 589 28.59 -14.30 13.24
N SER A 590 29.10 -13.37 12.45
CA SER A 590 29.64 -12.09 12.92
C SER A 590 29.49 -10.98 11.89
N PHE A 591 29.62 -9.73 12.32
CA PHE A 591 29.65 -8.58 11.40
C PHE A 591 30.85 -8.65 10.45
N GLU A 592 31.99 -9.11 10.96
CA GLU A 592 33.23 -9.26 10.19
C GLU A 592 33.09 -10.33 9.10
N ASP A 593 32.48 -11.48 9.41
CA ASP A 593 32.19 -12.51 8.41
C ASP A 593 31.17 -12.03 7.38
N CYS A 594 30.17 -11.25 7.80
CA CYS A 594 29.23 -10.60 6.89
C CYS A 594 29.95 -9.65 5.91
N GLY A 595 30.88 -8.84 6.41
CA GLY A 595 31.71 -7.96 5.58
C GLY A 595 32.63 -8.71 4.62
N ARG A 596 33.16 -9.87 5.04
CA ARG A 596 33.95 -10.75 4.15
C ARG A 596 33.09 -11.35 3.05
N ALA A 597 31.86 -11.80 3.36
CA ALA A 597 30.91 -12.28 2.36
C ALA A 597 30.57 -11.18 1.33
N CYS A 598 30.29 -9.96 1.78
CA CYS A 598 30.11 -8.81 0.89
C CYS A 598 31.36 -8.51 0.05
N SER A 599 32.55 -8.62 0.63
CA SER A 599 33.80 -8.38 -0.10
C SER A 599 34.03 -9.41 -1.22
N ALA A 600 33.66 -10.67 -0.97
CA ALA A 600 33.73 -11.75 -1.95
C ALA A 600 32.70 -11.61 -3.08
N ASP A 601 31.54 -11.01 -2.81
CA ASP A 601 30.55 -10.68 -3.83
C ASP A 601 30.96 -9.38 -4.57
N PRO A 602 31.33 -9.44 -5.87
CA PRO A 602 31.78 -8.27 -6.61
C PRO A 602 30.70 -7.20 -6.80
N LYS A 603 29.41 -7.55 -6.63
CA LYS A 603 28.27 -6.62 -6.78
C LYS A 603 27.86 -5.98 -5.45
N CYS A 604 28.40 -6.42 -4.32
CA CYS A 604 27.99 -5.91 -3.03
C CYS A 604 28.54 -4.49 -2.77
N PHE A 605 27.65 -3.55 -2.44
CA PHE A 605 27.98 -2.20 -2.01
C PHE A 605 27.77 -1.97 -0.51
N GLN A 606 26.87 -2.71 0.12
CA GLN A 606 26.59 -2.56 1.55
C GLN A 606 26.21 -3.88 2.20
N TYR A 607 26.36 -3.97 3.52
CA TYR A 607 25.97 -5.14 4.29
C TYR A 607 25.52 -4.75 5.69
N VAL A 608 24.67 -5.55 6.31
CA VAL A 608 24.22 -5.36 7.69
C VAL A 608 24.20 -6.70 8.42
N HIS A 609 24.71 -6.70 9.64
CA HIS A 609 24.61 -7.80 10.58
C HIS A 609 23.72 -7.39 11.75
N GLY A 610 22.75 -8.24 12.06
CA GLY A 610 21.78 -8.02 13.12
C GLY A 610 20.81 -9.18 13.18
N ASN A 611 20.28 -9.47 14.37
CA ASN A 611 19.33 -10.56 14.60
C ASN A 611 19.83 -11.94 14.07
N ARG A 612 21.11 -12.27 14.32
CA ARG A 612 21.76 -13.51 13.84
C ARG A 612 21.68 -13.74 12.32
N ALA A 613 21.52 -12.67 11.57
CA ALA A 613 21.48 -12.68 10.12
C ALA A 613 22.50 -11.70 9.56
N CYS A 614 23.06 -12.05 8.41
CA CYS A 614 23.81 -11.14 7.55
C CYS A 614 23.00 -10.87 6.30
N LYS A 615 22.84 -9.60 5.92
CA LYS A 615 22.22 -9.21 4.65
C LYS A 615 23.22 -8.40 3.85
N VAL A 616 23.43 -8.77 2.59
CA VAL A 616 24.25 -8.01 1.64
C VAL A 616 23.36 -7.32 0.61
N GLY A 617 23.80 -6.17 0.08
CA GLY A 617 23.03 -5.35 -0.85
C GLY A 617 23.84 -4.99 -2.11
N HIS A 618 23.21 -5.12 -3.28
CA HIS A 618 23.75 -4.72 -4.59
C HIS A 618 23.38 -3.29 -4.99
N THR A 619 22.68 -2.60 -4.11
CA THR A 619 22.42 -1.17 -4.12
C THR A 619 22.87 -0.63 -2.76
N PHE A 620 23.01 0.68 -2.65
CA PHE A 620 23.43 1.33 -1.42
C PHE A 620 22.45 2.41 -0.99
N ARG A 621 22.35 2.61 0.33
CA ARG A 621 21.52 3.65 0.94
C ARG A 621 22.02 3.97 2.34
N LEU A 622 21.57 5.09 2.90
CA LEU A 622 21.95 5.44 4.26
C LEU A 622 21.25 4.51 5.26
N GLY A 623 19.95 4.28 5.11
CA GLY A 623 19.13 3.49 6.04
C GLY A 623 18.69 4.29 7.26
N LYS A 624 18.54 3.62 8.40
CA LYS A 624 17.92 4.18 9.61
C LYS A 624 18.64 3.78 10.88
N TYR A 625 18.48 4.62 11.89
CA TYR A 625 18.90 4.30 13.25
C TYR A 625 18.12 3.08 13.78
N ALA A 626 18.85 2.12 14.32
CA ALA A 626 18.31 0.89 14.90
C ALA A 626 18.86 0.76 16.33
N PRO A 627 18.12 1.22 17.35
CA PRO A 627 18.59 1.14 18.74
C PRO A 627 18.77 -0.32 19.16
N PRO A 628 19.68 -0.59 20.10
CA PRO A 628 19.82 -1.93 20.66
C PRO A 628 18.51 -2.36 21.33
N GLY A 629 18.08 -3.60 21.07
CA GLY A 629 16.80 -4.09 21.58
C GLY A 629 16.78 -4.15 23.11
N LYS A 630 15.68 -3.66 23.71
CA LYS A 630 15.46 -3.72 25.15
C LYS A 630 15.11 -5.15 25.56
N GLY A 631 16.10 -6.04 25.64
CA GLY A 631 15.97 -7.38 26.23
C GLY A 631 16.68 -8.50 25.47
N ASP A 632 16.87 -8.37 24.16
CA ASP A 632 17.56 -9.37 23.33
C ASP A 632 19.05 -9.05 23.10
N GLY A 633 19.48 -7.82 23.39
CA GLY A 633 20.84 -7.36 23.18
C GLY A 633 21.25 -7.33 21.70
N ILE A 634 20.29 -7.31 20.77
CA ILE A 634 20.60 -7.32 19.34
C ILE A 634 21.24 -5.99 18.95
N GLU A 635 22.52 -6.05 18.59
CA GLU A 635 23.28 -4.95 18.03
C GLU A 635 23.18 -4.99 16.50
N TRP A 636 22.69 -3.90 15.91
CA TRP A 636 22.66 -3.71 14.47
C TRP A 636 23.94 -3.01 14.02
N ARG A 637 24.72 -3.65 13.16
CA ARG A 637 25.95 -3.09 12.59
C ARG A 637 25.86 -3.06 11.08
N SER A 638 26.03 -1.89 10.50
CA SER A 638 25.98 -1.68 9.05
C SER A 638 27.35 -1.31 8.51
N GLY A 639 27.69 -1.84 7.34
CA GLY A 639 28.90 -1.49 6.60
C GLY A 639 28.63 -1.11 5.15
N TRP A 640 29.48 -0.26 4.60
CA TRP A 640 29.43 0.20 3.21
C TRP A 640 30.79 0.05 2.57
N ASN A 641 30.84 -0.53 1.37
CA ASN A 641 32.04 -0.59 0.56
C ASN A 641 32.23 0.76 -0.15
N LEU A 642 32.74 1.76 0.58
CA LEU A 642 32.88 3.12 0.08
C LEU A 642 33.75 3.21 -1.17
N THR A 643 34.75 2.32 -1.31
CA THR A 643 35.59 2.25 -2.51
C THR A 643 34.76 1.89 -3.75
N ARG A 644 33.91 0.85 -3.66
CA ARG A 644 33.02 0.47 -4.77
C ARG A 644 31.95 1.53 -5.02
N ILE A 645 31.35 2.09 -3.97
CA ILE A 645 30.33 3.14 -4.09
C ILE A 645 30.91 4.35 -4.83
N ARG A 646 32.05 4.89 -4.38
CA ARG A 646 32.71 6.05 -5.01
C ARG A 646 33.19 5.75 -6.43
N ALA A 647 33.68 4.53 -6.68
CA ALA A 647 34.05 4.12 -8.04
C ALA A 647 32.83 4.11 -8.96
N TRP A 648 31.68 3.63 -8.47
CA TRP A 648 30.45 3.59 -9.26
C TRP A 648 29.84 4.99 -9.45
N THR A 649 29.72 5.81 -8.40
CA THR A 649 29.15 7.17 -8.49
C THR A 649 30.04 8.14 -9.27
N GLY A 650 31.36 7.91 -9.28
CA GLY A 650 32.33 8.70 -10.04
C GLY A 650 32.56 8.23 -11.48
N ASP A 651 32.00 7.08 -11.90
CA ASP A 651 32.11 6.61 -13.28
C ASP A 651 31.26 7.49 -14.20
N LYS A 652 31.88 8.04 -15.26
CA LYS A 652 31.21 8.86 -16.27
C LYS A 652 30.07 8.13 -16.96
N GLN A 653 30.10 6.80 -17.03
CA GLN A 653 29.01 6.01 -17.61
C GLN A 653 27.72 6.06 -16.76
N ASN A 654 27.84 6.35 -15.47
CA ASN A 654 26.71 6.49 -14.55
C ASN A 654 26.28 7.95 -14.36
N ALA A 655 26.95 8.91 -15.02
CA ALA A 655 26.53 10.30 -14.98
C ALA A 655 25.19 10.49 -15.71
N CYS A 656 24.26 11.20 -15.06
CA CYS A 656 22.96 11.50 -15.66
C CYS A 656 23.10 12.69 -16.62
N THR A 657 23.09 12.43 -17.93
CA THR A 657 23.10 13.49 -18.95
C THR A 657 21.71 14.10 -19.17
N GLU A 658 20.66 13.33 -18.92
CA GLU A 658 19.27 13.76 -19.04
C GLU A 658 18.38 13.00 -18.03
N THR A 659 17.23 13.59 -17.71
CA THR A 659 16.19 12.95 -16.90
C THR A 659 15.60 11.76 -17.67
N LYS A 660 15.71 10.56 -17.10
CA LYS A 660 15.10 9.36 -17.67
C LYS A 660 13.69 9.20 -17.13
N TRP A 661 12.68 9.58 -17.90
CA TRP A 661 11.29 9.31 -17.54
C TRP A 661 10.94 7.85 -17.87
N PRO A 662 10.26 7.11 -16.98
CA PRO A 662 9.88 5.73 -17.27
C PRO A 662 8.73 5.64 -18.29
N ASP A 663 8.75 4.62 -19.15
CA ASP A 663 7.85 4.47 -20.30
C ASP A 663 6.43 3.92 -19.98
N TRP A 664 6.02 3.85 -18.71
CA TRP A 664 4.92 2.98 -18.26
C TRP A 664 3.49 3.44 -18.58
N VAL A 665 3.27 4.52 -19.33
CA VAL A 665 1.92 5.00 -19.71
C VAL A 665 1.08 3.95 -20.48
N VAL A 666 1.62 2.75 -20.80
CA VAL A 666 0.90 1.69 -21.54
C VAL A 666 1.16 0.27 -21.03
N ARG A 667 1.10 0.00 -19.73
CA ARG A 667 0.85 -1.38 -19.25
C ARG A 667 -0.31 -1.38 -18.28
N GLY A 668 -1.50 -1.52 -18.87
CA GLY A 668 -2.75 -1.76 -18.16
C GLY A 668 -2.88 -3.16 -17.63
#